data_AF-A0A6A6CFX3-F1
#
_entry.id   AF-A0A6A6CFX3-F1
#
_cell.length_a   1.000
_cell.length_b   1.000
_cell.length_c   1.000
_cell.angle_alpha   90.00
_cell.angle_beta   90.00
_cell.angle_gamma   90.00
#
_symmetry.space_group_name_H-M   'P 1'
#
loop_
_entity.id
_entity.type
_entity.pdbx_description
1 polymer ?
#
loop_
_entity_poly.entity_id
_entity_poly.type
_entity_poly.pdbx_seq_one_letter_code
_entity_poly.pdbx_strand_id
1 'polypeptide(L)'
;MAVVVEQTLPFNTKSLDLTSSTRWNTLFPLLRPTVKPIQTSKNQTLLVDTSKASSKNLHIIAIGSAGNFSSKLLDDRHVTAIVSEPSGGAGILTAQDIPHALQSAGVDVGAGIVVVRCGKERKLEVHEPGVIEVTANGELETDHLLHLLGNATPGTKANPHQTAELVKSFVKGTTSTHSKFHTEKADGNPAVLHAEGPSAFKGCREAVEKDLKVVLKAHSGQEGDVVYSVHFGDVNGLSRLENYIIVGEIAKFLDAQNLPYALSHSTILNHTSLARGFSISIAPVPTSYLSASPKPKPHTASTASLLDTTKTLSPTTSKIPYSDAEVRKRIEAGCNAVIKEEPTITEYDTIVGDGDCGYTLRDGAKKVLDFIKDKDLTHLPQVVASLVSELEVNMGGTSGALYCIYLTALSNALATQSSVPAALKAALEQLCKYTRARVGDRTMMDALIPFVESLEGSGDAGAALEKAEQGVEGTKKMEAKLGRSTYLDESATRGVPDPGAYGLLLLHTTNTGTMPSTYKKEKPWDTDDIDKWKEEQFTADQNLGGTFSEESSFATLFPKYREAYLKASWPLITRALEKQGIACTLDLVEGSMTVKTTRKTYDPAAILNARDLIKLLARSVPAPQAIKILEDGMACDVIKVRGMVRNKDRFVKRRQRILGPNGSTLKALELLTQTYILVQGNTVSVMGSYKSLKEVRRVVEDCMANIHPIYHIKELMIKRELAKDPELKNENWDRFLPHFKKRNLSKRHKPFNVTDKSKRVYTPFPPPQEKSKVDLQIESGEYFLNNAAKERAKKEKREDAMKENIEEKKRKREEAFEAPKEDGETKKKKKKRKSKDGEKKEKKEKKRRKSEDVEMGD
;
A
#
# COMPACT_ATOMS: atom_id res chain seq x y z
N MET A 1 -14.13 3.33 -9.49
CA MET A 1 -14.60 4.10 -10.66
C MET A 1 -14.31 3.23 -11.88
N ALA A 2 -15.31 2.87 -12.68
CA ALA A 2 -15.04 2.32 -14.01
C ALA A 2 -14.62 3.51 -14.86
N VAL A 3 -13.30 3.71 -15.00
CA VAL A 3 -12.80 4.87 -15.74
C VAL A 3 -12.90 4.53 -17.23
N VAL A 4 -14.04 4.87 -17.83
CA VAL A 4 -14.11 5.07 -19.28
C VAL A 4 -13.31 6.35 -19.53
N VAL A 5 -12.01 6.21 -19.79
CA VAL A 5 -11.21 7.35 -20.25
C VAL A 5 -11.48 7.47 -21.73
N GLU A 6 -12.29 8.46 -22.13
CA GLU A 6 -12.31 8.91 -23.51
C GLU A 6 -10.89 9.39 -23.83
N GLN A 7 -10.26 8.81 -24.85
CA GLN A 7 -9.00 9.33 -25.35
C GLN A 7 -9.28 10.74 -25.90
N THR A 8 -8.80 11.77 -25.21
CA THR A 8 -8.80 13.14 -25.70
C THR A 8 -7.77 13.27 -26.82
N LEU A 9 -8.10 12.73 -27.98
CA LEU A 9 -7.35 13.01 -29.20
C LEU A 9 -7.76 14.41 -29.66
N PRO A 10 -6.81 15.31 -29.96
CA PRO A 10 -7.12 16.66 -30.46
C PRO A 10 -7.75 16.67 -31.86
N PHE A 11 -8.02 15.49 -32.42
CA PHE A 11 -8.53 15.27 -33.77
C PHE A 11 -9.74 14.34 -33.70
N ASN A 12 -10.81 14.66 -34.43
CA ASN A 12 -11.99 13.80 -34.50
C ASN A 12 -11.70 12.53 -35.33
N THR A 13 -12.48 11.47 -35.12
CA THR A 13 -12.29 10.16 -35.80
C THR A 13 -12.29 10.27 -37.33
N LYS A 14 -13.11 11.17 -37.89
CA LYS A 14 -13.16 11.42 -39.35
C LYS A 14 -11.87 12.06 -39.87
N SER A 15 -11.25 12.95 -39.10
CA SER A 15 -9.98 13.61 -39.46
C SER A 15 -8.79 12.65 -39.34
N LEU A 16 -8.82 11.75 -38.35
CA LEU A 16 -7.79 10.73 -38.17
C LEU A 16 -7.86 9.60 -39.20
N ASP A 17 -9.05 9.27 -39.71
CA ASP A 17 -9.28 8.29 -40.80
C ASP A 17 -8.40 7.03 -40.66
N LEU A 18 -8.40 6.47 -39.45
CA LEU A 18 -7.55 5.33 -39.05
C LEU A 18 -7.86 4.06 -39.85
N THR A 19 -9.00 4.03 -40.55
CA THR A 19 -9.44 2.92 -41.41
C THR A 19 -8.88 2.98 -42.82
N SER A 20 -8.22 4.08 -43.22
CA SER A 20 -7.67 4.25 -44.57
C SER A 20 -6.34 3.51 -44.72
N SER A 21 -6.35 2.40 -45.47
CA SER A 21 -5.15 1.63 -45.80
C SER A 21 -4.11 2.49 -46.56
N THR A 22 -4.57 3.32 -47.50
CA THR A 22 -3.70 4.23 -48.27
C THR A 22 -2.91 5.18 -47.37
N ARG A 23 -3.54 5.72 -46.33
CA ARG A 23 -2.88 6.63 -45.37
C ARG A 23 -1.74 5.92 -44.63
N TRP A 24 -2.00 4.73 -44.11
CA TRP A 24 -0.99 3.94 -43.40
C TRP A 24 0.15 3.49 -44.32
N ASN A 25 -0.16 3.15 -45.57
CA ASN A 25 0.83 2.78 -46.57
C ASN A 25 1.84 3.91 -46.86
N THR A 26 1.41 5.17 -46.73
CA THR A 26 2.29 6.34 -46.87
C THR A 26 3.00 6.70 -45.57
N LEU A 27 2.31 6.59 -44.42
CA LEU A 27 2.85 7.03 -43.12
C LEU A 27 3.95 6.11 -42.58
N PHE A 28 3.81 4.78 -42.70
CA PHE A 28 4.76 3.84 -42.11
C PHE A 28 6.19 3.96 -42.66
N PRO A 29 6.41 4.08 -43.98
CA PRO A 29 7.75 4.35 -44.52
C PRO A 29 8.40 5.65 -44.01
N LEU A 30 7.59 6.67 -43.69
CA LEU A 30 8.09 7.93 -43.11
C LEU A 30 8.52 7.75 -41.65
N LEU A 31 7.77 6.96 -40.87
CA LEU A 31 8.11 6.66 -39.48
C LEU A 31 9.31 5.72 -39.37
N ARG A 32 9.43 4.77 -40.31
CA ARG A 32 10.49 3.77 -40.33
C ARG A 32 11.01 3.56 -41.76
N PRO A 33 12.15 4.18 -42.12
CA PRO A 33 12.71 4.12 -43.48
C PRO A 33 13.10 2.71 -43.98
N THR A 34 13.21 1.71 -43.08
CA THR A 34 13.46 0.31 -43.47
C THR A 34 12.24 -0.36 -44.08
N VAL A 35 11.04 0.21 -43.92
CA VAL A 35 9.79 -0.31 -44.48
C VAL A 35 9.58 0.28 -45.87
N LYS A 36 9.45 -0.58 -46.88
CA LYS A 36 9.17 -0.19 -48.27
C LYS A 36 7.77 -0.65 -48.71
N PRO A 37 6.97 0.24 -49.33
CA PRO A 37 5.71 -0.14 -49.94
C PRO A 37 5.95 -0.80 -51.31
N ILE A 38 5.33 -1.95 -51.55
CA ILE A 38 5.49 -2.73 -52.78
C ILE A 38 4.11 -3.10 -53.32
N GLN A 39 3.88 -2.86 -54.60
CA GLN A 39 2.60 -3.22 -55.23
C GLN A 39 2.60 -4.69 -55.63
N THR A 40 1.49 -5.35 -55.31
CA THR A 40 1.19 -6.73 -55.74
C THR A 40 0.52 -6.73 -57.12
N SER A 41 0.42 -7.90 -57.75
CA SER A 41 -0.28 -8.12 -59.04
C SER A 41 -1.75 -7.67 -59.03
N LYS A 42 -2.37 -7.61 -57.84
CA LYS A 42 -3.76 -7.17 -57.61
C LYS A 42 -3.87 -5.71 -57.15
N ASN A 43 -2.82 -4.91 -57.35
CA ASN A 43 -2.78 -3.48 -57.03
C ASN A 43 -2.97 -3.16 -55.53
N GLN A 44 -2.62 -4.10 -54.66
CA GLN A 44 -2.55 -3.89 -53.21
C GLN A 44 -1.12 -3.63 -52.78
N THR A 45 -0.96 -2.79 -51.75
CA THR A 45 0.35 -2.42 -51.21
C THR A 45 0.75 -3.32 -50.05
N LEU A 46 1.89 -3.98 -50.20
CA LEU A 46 2.59 -4.75 -49.18
C LEU A 46 3.64 -3.86 -48.52
N LEU A 47 3.60 -3.71 -47.20
CA LEU A 47 4.63 -3.00 -46.44
C LEU A 47 5.69 -4.00 -45.98
N VAL A 48 6.86 -3.99 -46.62
CA VAL A 48 7.95 -4.95 -46.38
C VAL A 48 9.08 -4.28 -45.61
N ASP A 49 9.47 -4.86 -44.46
CA ASP A 49 10.64 -4.40 -43.71
C ASP A 49 11.92 -5.02 -44.29
N THR A 50 12.66 -4.26 -45.10
CA THR A 50 13.85 -4.76 -45.79
C THR A 50 14.99 -5.12 -44.85
N SER A 51 14.95 -4.68 -43.59
CA SER A 51 15.94 -5.10 -42.58
C SER A 51 15.89 -6.60 -42.27
N LYS A 52 14.77 -7.26 -42.61
CA LYS A 52 14.55 -8.70 -42.38
C LYS A 52 14.69 -9.55 -43.65
N ALA A 53 15.08 -8.94 -44.77
CA ALA A 53 15.14 -9.58 -46.07
C ALA A 53 16.11 -10.78 -46.16
N SER A 54 17.14 -10.81 -45.31
CA SER A 54 18.18 -11.87 -45.27
C SER A 54 18.00 -12.87 -44.13
N SER A 55 16.78 -12.97 -43.56
CA SER A 55 16.47 -13.93 -42.50
C SER A 55 16.58 -15.38 -42.99
N LYS A 56 17.14 -16.27 -42.17
CA LYS A 56 17.17 -17.73 -42.44
C LYS A 56 15.90 -18.46 -41.98
N ASN A 57 14.98 -17.74 -41.33
CA ASN A 57 13.69 -18.26 -40.85
C ASN A 57 12.59 -17.97 -41.87
N LEU A 58 11.48 -18.70 -41.79
CA LEU A 58 10.26 -18.42 -42.55
C LEU A 58 9.83 -16.96 -42.35
N HIS A 59 9.42 -16.33 -43.45
CA HIS A 59 8.91 -14.96 -43.41
C HIS A 59 7.46 -14.95 -42.94
N ILE A 60 7.18 -14.17 -41.89
CA ILE A 60 5.84 -14.00 -41.33
C ILE A 60 5.21 -12.77 -41.97
N ILE A 61 4.05 -12.94 -42.60
CA ILE A 61 3.25 -11.88 -43.21
C ILE A 61 1.94 -11.77 -42.44
N ALA A 62 1.62 -10.57 -41.95
CA ALA A 62 0.37 -10.31 -41.24
C ALA A 62 -0.62 -9.57 -42.14
N ILE A 63 -1.85 -10.07 -42.21
CA ILE A 63 -2.96 -9.48 -42.97
C ILE A 63 -4.09 -9.13 -42.02
N GLY A 64 -4.53 -7.87 -42.06
CA GLY A 64 -5.58 -7.35 -41.17
C GLY A 64 -6.16 -6.03 -41.66
N SER A 65 -7.12 -5.48 -40.91
CA SER A 65 -7.72 -4.18 -41.22
C SER A 65 -6.92 -3.02 -40.63
N ALA A 66 -6.79 -1.93 -41.39
CA ALA A 66 -6.00 -0.73 -41.06
C ALA A 66 -6.15 -0.21 -39.61
N GLY A 67 -7.38 -0.18 -39.08
CA GLY A 67 -7.68 0.31 -37.73
C GLY A 67 -7.41 -0.69 -36.59
N ASN A 68 -7.12 -1.94 -36.91
CA ASN A 68 -6.95 -3.03 -35.95
C ASN A 68 -5.50 -3.54 -35.91
N PHE A 69 -4.60 -2.91 -36.65
CA PHE A 69 -3.18 -3.18 -36.48
C PHE A 69 -2.74 -2.64 -35.14
N SER A 70 -2.38 -3.55 -34.24
CA SER A 70 -1.67 -3.21 -33.02
C SER A 70 -0.52 -2.26 -33.36
N SER A 71 -0.37 -1.18 -32.58
CA SER A 71 0.71 -0.20 -32.71
C SER A 71 2.12 -0.80 -32.72
N LYS A 72 2.26 -2.10 -32.39
CA LYS A 72 3.51 -2.84 -32.30
C LYS A 72 3.77 -3.83 -33.45
N LEU A 73 2.87 -3.98 -34.41
CA LEU A 73 2.97 -5.08 -35.38
C LEU A 73 4.19 -4.96 -36.32
N LEU A 74 4.67 -3.73 -36.57
CA LEU A 74 5.95 -3.48 -37.26
C LEU A 74 7.16 -3.46 -36.30
N ASP A 75 6.97 -3.12 -35.03
CA ASP A 75 8.02 -3.19 -34.01
C ASP A 75 8.33 -4.64 -33.63
N ASP A 76 7.44 -5.59 -33.93
CA ASP A 76 7.70 -7.00 -33.75
C ASP A 76 8.96 -7.40 -34.55
N ARG A 77 9.90 -8.07 -33.89
CA ARG A 77 11.20 -8.43 -34.50
C ARG A 77 11.08 -9.50 -35.58
N HIS A 78 9.95 -10.20 -35.68
CA HIS A 78 9.80 -11.40 -36.49
C HIS A 78 8.85 -11.20 -37.70
N VAL A 79 7.95 -10.22 -37.66
CA VAL A 79 7.03 -9.93 -38.78
C VAL A 79 7.78 -9.28 -39.95
N THR A 80 7.80 -9.92 -41.12
CA THR A 80 8.54 -9.43 -42.30
C THR A 80 7.74 -8.43 -43.12
N ALA A 81 6.43 -8.68 -43.28
CA ALA A 81 5.58 -7.82 -44.09
C ALA A 81 4.16 -7.70 -43.52
N ILE A 82 3.49 -6.60 -43.82
CA ILE A 82 2.11 -6.34 -43.43
C ILE A 82 1.28 -5.93 -44.64
N VAL A 83 0.05 -6.44 -44.72
CA VAL A 83 -0.97 -6.03 -45.70
C VAL A 83 -2.19 -5.48 -44.96
N SER A 84 -2.53 -4.21 -45.21
CA SER A 84 -3.78 -3.62 -44.74
C SER A 84 -4.89 -3.83 -45.77
N GLU A 85 -5.88 -4.68 -45.46
CA GLU A 85 -7.03 -4.90 -46.34
C GLU A 85 -8.09 -3.79 -46.16
N PRO A 86 -8.67 -3.27 -47.26
CA PRO A 86 -9.75 -2.30 -47.19
C PRO A 86 -11.05 -2.93 -46.67
N SER A 87 -11.83 -2.14 -45.93
CA SER A 87 -13.13 -2.48 -45.37
C SER A 87 -14.20 -2.67 -46.47
N GLY A 88 -14.15 -3.76 -47.23
CA GLY A 88 -15.10 -3.99 -48.33
C GLY A 88 -14.93 -5.25 -49.17
N GLY A 89 -13.96 -6.12 -48.89
CA GLY A 89 -13.82 -7.43 -49.56
C GLY A 89 -13.43 -7.40 -51.04
N ALA A 90 -13.33 -6.23 -51.67
CA ALA A 90 -12.86 -6.09 -53.04
C ALA A 90 -11.33 -6.31 -53.10
N GLY A 91 -10.91 -7.39 -53.77
CA GLY A 91 -9.50 -7.64 -54.11
C GLY A 91 -8.68 -8.44 -53.10
N ILE A 92 -9.29 -9.35 -52.32
CA ILE A 92 -8.60 -10.21 -51.32
C ILE A 92 -7.30 -10.81 -51.91
N LEU A 93 -6.18 -10.57 -51.22
CA LEU A 93 -4.88 -11.12 -51.61
C LEU A 93 -4.88 -12.62 -51.33
N THR A 94 -4.55 -13.44 -52.33
CA THR A 94 -4.34 -14.87 -52.10
C THR A 94 -2.89 -15.09 -51.68
N ALA A 95 -2.62 -16.02 -50.76
CA ALA A 95 -1.27 -16.25 -50.24
C ALA A 95 -0.23 -16.58 -51.34
N GLN A 96 -0.67 -17.07 -52.50
CA GLN A 96 0.16 -17.36 -53.67
C GLN A 96 0.72 -16.11 -54.38
N ASP A 97 0.10 -14.93 -54.20
CA ASP A 97 0.55 -13.68 -54.85
C ASP A 97 1.71 -13.01 -54.09
N ILE A 98 1.91 -13.37 -52.81
CA ILE A 98 2.84 -12.72 -51.88
C ILE A 98 4.31 -13.07 -52.16
N PRO A 99 4.71 -14.33 -52.45
CA PRO A 99 6.11 -14.68 -52.71
C PRO A 99 6.76 -13.84 -53.80
N HIS A 100 6.08 -13.64 -54.93
CA HIS A 100 6.61 -12.86 -56.05
C HIS A 100 6.82 -11.38 -55.67
N ALA A 101 5.90 -10.81 -54.87
CA ALA A 101 6.02 -9.45 -54.37
C ALA A 101 7.14 -9.28 -53.32
N LEU A 102 7.43 -10.32 -52.53
CA LEU A 102 8.57 -10.32 -51.61
C LEU A 102 9.90 -10.46 -52.36
N GLN A 103 9.96 -11.29 -53.40
CA GLN A 103 11.17 -11.43 -54.22
C GLN A 103 11.52 -10.12 -54.95
N SER A 104 10.53 -9.39 -55.47
CA SER A 104 10.76 -8.06 -56.07
C SER A 104 11.23 -7.01 -55.05
N ALA A 105 11.00 -7.24 -53.76
CA ALA A 105 11.52 -6.45 -52.65
C ALA A 105 12.99 -6.73 -52.32
N GLY A 106 13.57 -7.80 -52.87
CA GLY A 106 14.88 -8.33 -52.48
C GLY A 106 14.86 -9.22 -51.24
N VAL A 107 13.71 -9.80 -50.87
CA VAL A 107 13.57 -10.78 -49.76
C VAL A 107 13.79 -12.20 -50.30
N ASP A 108 14.64 -12.97 -49.61
CA ASP A 108 14.89 -14.39 -49.97
C ASP A 108 13.80 -15.31 -49.40
N VAL A 109 12.89 -15.75 -50.26
CA VAL A 109 11.74 -16.58 -49.87
C VAL A 109 12.10 -18.07 -49.74
N GLY A 110 13.37 -18.46 -49.87
CA GLY A 110 13.81 -19.86 -49.90
C GLY A 110 13.43 -20.71 -48.66
N ALA A 111 13.24 -20.09 -47.50
CA ALA A 111 12.79 -20.78 -46.27
C ALA A 111 11.28 -21.04 -46.21
N GLY A 112 10.46 -20.39 -47.06
CA GLY A 112 8.99 -20.43 -47.03
C GLY A 112 8.34 -19.22 -46.34
N ILE A 113 7.01 -19.14 -46.43
CA ILE A 113 6.22 -18.04 -45.84
C ILE A 113 5.06 -18.54 -44.99
N VAL A 114 4.73 -17.75 -43.96
CA VAL A 114 3.52 -17.92 -43.15
C VAL A 114 2.68 -16.65 -43.23
N VAL A 115 1.48 -16.78 -43.77
CA VAL A 115 0.49 -15.71 -43.90
C VAL A 115 -0.52 -15.86 -42.77
N VAL A 116 -0.50 -14.92 -41.83
CA VAL A 116 -1.42 -14.85 -40.70
C VAL A 116 -2.49 -13.81 -41.00
N ARG A 117 -3.73 -14.24 -41.17
CA ARG A 117 -4.89 -13.41 -41.49
C ARG A 117 -5.81 -13.27 -40.28
N CYS A 118 -6.20 -12.05 -39.93
CA CYS A 118 -7.25 -11.81 -38.94
C CYS A 118 -8.63 -12.02 -39.58
N GLY A 119 -9.42 -12.96 -39.05
CA GLY A 119 -10.76 -13.29 -39.58
C GLY A 119 -11.76 -13.65 -38.48
N LYS A 120 -12.93 -14.19 -38.89
CA LYS A 120 -14.01 -14.61 -37.97
C LYS A 120 -13.95 -16.08 -37.59
N GLU A 121 -13.38 -16.92 -38.45
CA GLU A 121 -13.32 -18.36 -38.26
C GLU A 121 -11.89 -18.85 -38.44
N ARG A 122 -11.54 -19.92 -37.72
CA ARG A 122 -10.20 -20.49 -37.81
C ARG A 122 -10.09 -21.38 -39.05
N LYS A 123 -9.10 -21.11 -39.89
CA LYS A 123 -8.84 -21.89 -41.11
C LYS A 123 -7.34 -22.06 -41.30
N LEU A 124 -6.90 -23.23 -41.73
CA LEU A 124 -5.50 -23.51 -42.08
C LEU A 124 -5.47 -24.09 -43.50
N GLU A 125 -4.68 -23.49 -44.36
CA GLU A 125 -4.40 -23.94 -45.72
C GLU A 125 -2.89 -24.02 -45.92
N VAL A 126 -2.41 -25.14 -46.45
CA VAL A 126 -1.00 -25.33 -46.77
C VAL A 126 -0.89 -25.48 -48.27
N HIS A 127 -0.22 -24.53 -48.91
CA HIS A 127 -0.02 -24.45 -50.35
C HIS A 127 1.42 -24.86 -50.68
N GLU A 128 1.60 -25.68 -51.72
CA GLU A 128 2.92 -26.07 -52.20
C GLU A 128 3.44 -25.09 -53.26
N PRO A 129 4.74 -24.70 -53.25
CA PRO A 129 5.78 -25.07 -52.29
C PRO A 129 5.95 -24.04 -51.15
N GLY A 130 5.74 -24.46 -49.89
CA GLY A 130 6.23 -23.77 -48.69
C GLY A 130 5.43 -22.53 -48.22
N VAL A 131 4.16 -22.41 -48.63
CA VAL A 131 3.28 -21.27 -48.26
C VAL A 131 2.21 -21.77 -47.29
N ILE A 132 2.19 -21.23 -46.07
CA ILE A 132 1.20 -21.59 -45.03
C ILE A 132 0.27 -20.40 -44.83
N GLU A 133 -1.03 -20.56 -45.06
CA GLU A 133 -2.04 -19.54 -44.77
C GLU A 133 -2.89 -19.98 -43.57
N VAL A 134 -2.98 -19.11 -42.57
CA VAL A 134 -3.79 -19.33 -41.37
C VAL A 134 -4.67 -18.13 -41.10
N THR A 135 -5.96 -18.39 -40.95
CA THR A 135 -6.92 -17.40 -40.46
C THR A 135 -7.14 -17.63 -38.96
N ALA A 136 -6.86 -16.61 -38.15
CA ALA A 136 -7.09 -16.61 -36.70
C ALA A 136 -8.40 -15.89 -36.35
N ASN A 137 -9.06 -16.29 -35.26
CA ASN A 137 -10.33 -15.70 -34.84
C ASN A 137 -10.08 -14.41 -34.03
N GLY A 138 -10.26 -13.27 -34.68
CA GLY A 138 -10.08 -11.94 -34.08
C GLY A 138 -8.62 -11.57 -33.79
N GLU A 139 -8.44 -10.37 -33.25
CA GLU A 139 -7.13 -9.74 -33.02
C GLU A 139 -6.28 -10.46 -31.97
N LEU A 140 -6.91 -10.90 -30.87
CA LEU A 140 -6.19 -11.56 -29.77
C LEU A 140 -5.48 -12.83 -30.23
N GLU A 141 -6.17 -13.69 -31.00
CA GLU A 141 -5.57 -14.93 -31.50
C GLU A 141 -4.56 -14.65 -32.61
N THR A 142 -4.78 -13.60 -33.40
CA THR A 142 -3.82 -13.14 -34.42
C THR A 142 -2.50 -12.74 -33.75
N ASP A 143 -2.55 -11.87 -32.73
CA ASP A 143 -1.37 -11.44 -31.98
C ASP A 143 -0.70 -12.60 -31.23
N HIS A 144 -1.49 -13.50 -30.63
CA HIS A 144 -0.98 -14.71 -30.00
C HIS A 144 -0.20 -15.57 -31.00
N LEU A 145 -0.74 -15.78 -32.20
CA LEU A 145 -0.09 -16.60 -33.22
C LEU A 145 1.19 -15.95 -33.75
N LEU A 146 1.20 -14.62 -33.96
CA LEU A 146 2.40 -13.89 -34.37
C LEU A 146 3.52 -14.03 -33.34
N HIS A 147 3.21 -13.86 -32.05
CA HIS A 147 4.19 -14.04 -30.98
C HIS A 147 4.61 -15.51 -30.80
N LEU A 148 3.71 -16.46 -31.01
CA LEU A 148 4.02 -17.89 -30.97
C LEU A 148 5.03 -18.26 -32.06
N LEU A 149 4.79 -17.84 -33.31
CA LEU A 149 5.72 -18.03 -34.43
C LEU A 149 7.06 -17.32 -34.17
N GLY A 150 7.01 -16.12 -33.61
CA GLY A 150 8.20 -15.35 -33.20
C GLY A 150 9.00 -15.98 -32.07
N ASN A 151 8.39 -16.80 -31.20
CA ASN A 151 9.04 -17.44 -30.05
C ASN A 151 9.26 -18.95 -30.21
N ALA A 152 8.84 -19.54 -31.32
CA ALA A 152 9.06 -20.96 -31.64
C ALA A 152 10.56 -21.32 -31.63
N THR A 153 10.86 -22.62 -31.49
CA THR A 153 12.23 -23.12 -31.48
C THR A 153 12.94 -22.81 -32.82
N PRO A 154 14.27 -22.63 -32.83
CA PRO A 154 15.00 -22.32 -34.06
C PRO A 154 14.78 -23.35 -35.18
N GLY A 155 14.63 -24.63 -34.84
CA GLY A 155 14.34 -25.69 -35.81
C GLY A 155 12.96 -25.54 -36.46
N THR A 156 11.95 -25.14 -35.67
CA THR A 156 10.59 -24.90 -36.19
C THR A 156 10.55 -23.68 -37.09
N LYS A 157 11.20 -22.57 -36.69
CA LYS A 157 11.23 -21.32 -37.47
C LYS A 157 11.86 -21.43 -38.85
N ALA A 158 12.74 -22.40 -39.08
CA ALA A 158 13.40 -22.62 -40.36
C ALA A 158 12.75 -23.71 -41.21
N ASN A 159 11.78 -24.46 -40.67
CA ASN A 159 11.18 -25.62 -41.33
C ASN A 159 9.67 -25.42 -41.55
N PRO A 160 9.19 -25.32 -42.81
CA PRO A 160 7.77 -25.16 -43.12
C PRO A 160 6.88 -26.26 -42.57
N HIS A 161 7.32 -27.52 -42.62
CA HIS A 161 6.52 -28.64 -42.13
C HIS A 161 6.32 -28.58 -40.62
N GLN A 162 7.37 -28.26 -39.85
CA GLN A 162 7.25 -28.10 -38.40
C GLN A 162 6.40 -26.89 -38.03
N THR A 163 6.53 -25.79 -38.79
CA THR A 163 5.70 -24.60 -38.61
C THR A 163 4.23 -24.89 -38.90
N ALA A 164 3.91 -25.65 -39.95
CA ALA A 164 2.53 -26.04 -40.26
C ALA A 164 1.91 -26.88 -39.13
N GLU A 165 2.65 -27.83 -38.56
CA GLU A 165 2.17 -28.62 -37.40
C GLU A 165 2.02 -27.77 -36.13
N LEU A 166 2.92 -26.81 -35.88
CA LEU A 166 2.76 -25.82 -34.80
C LEU A 166 1.46 -25.02 -34.95
N VAL A 167 1.22 -24.47 -36.14
CA VAL A 167 0.00 -23.68 -36.44
C VAL A 167 -1.25 -24.55 -36.33
N LYS A 168 -1.19 -25.81 -36.78
CA LYS A 168 -2.28 -26.78 -36.63
C LYS A 168 -2.59 -27.12 -35.17
N SER A 169 -1.55 -27.26 -34.33
CA SER A 169 -1.71 -27.42 -32.88
C SER A 169 -2.41 -26.21 -32.26
N PHE A 170 -2.00 -25.01 -32.67
CA PHE A 170 -2.63 -23.76 -32.22
C PHE A 170 -4.10 -23.69 -32.64
N VAL A 171 -4.42 -23.85 -33.93
CA VAL A 171 -5.80 -23.74 -34.43
C VAL A 171 -6.77 -24.70 -33.71
N LYS A 172 -6.32 -25.92 -33.41
CA LYS A 172 -7.10 -26.93 -32.69
C LYS A 172 -7.18 -26.68 -31.18
N GLY A 173 -6.10 -26.19 -30.58
CA GLY A 173 -5.95 -26.09 -29.12
C GLY A 173 -6.19 -24.69 -28.54
N THR A 174 -6.30 -23.63 -29.33
CA THR A 174 -6.42 -22.28 -28.76
C THR A 174 -7.79 -22.06 -28.11
N THR A 175 -7.78 -21.48 -26.92
CA THR A 175 -8.97 -20.90 -26.26
C THR A 175 -8.69 -19.47 -25.84
N SER A 176 -9.74 -18.67 -25.71
CA SER A 176 -9.63 -17.24 -25.43
C SER A 176 -10.78 -16.76 -24.54
N THR A 177 -10.48 -15.78 -23.68
CA THR A 177 -11.47 -15.04 -22.88
C THR A 177 -11.23 -13.54 -23.01
N HIS A 178 -12.32 -12.78 -22.88
CA HIS A 178 -12.29 -11.33 -22.88
C HIS A 178 -12.99 -10.80 -21.63
N SER A 179 -12.29 -9.97 -20.87
CA SER A 179 -12.78 -9.33 -19.66
C SER A 179 -12.75 -7.83 -19.81
N LYS A 180 -13.90 -7.16 -19.66
CA LYS A 180 -14.01 -5.70 -19.79
C LYS A 180 -14.69 -5.09 -18.57
N PHE A 181 -14.22 -3.93 -18.14
CA PHE A 181 -14.90 -3.17 -17.10
C PHE A 181 -16.25 -2.66 -17.62
N HIS A 182 -17.26 -2.71 -16.76
CA HIS A 182 -18.61 -2.27 -17.06
C HIS A 182 -19.00 -1.06 -16.20
N THR A 183 -19.92 -0.24 -16.70
CA THR A 183 -20.40 0.96 -16.03
C THR A 183 -21.28 0.63 -14.82
N GLU A 184 -22.03 -0.47 -14.88
CA GLU A 184 -22.86 -0.93 -13.78
C GLU A 184 -22.02 -1.53 -12.63
N LYS A 185 -22.60 -1.52 -11.43
CA LYS A 185 -22.01 -2.14 -10.25
C LYS A 185 -22.60 -3.52 -10.02
N ALA A 186 -21.75 -4.47 -9.65
CA ALA A 186 -22.16 -5.77 -9.12
C ALA A 186 -21.80 -5.81 -7.63
N ASP A 187 -22.75 -6.19 -6.76
CA ASP A 187 -22.57 -6.26 -5.30
C ASP A 187 -21.98 -4.97 -4.66
N GLY A 188 -22.34 -3.81 -5.19
CA GLY A 188 -21.85 -2.50 -4.73
C GLY A 188 -20.42 -2.14 -5.17
N ASN A 189 -19.72 -3.01 -5.89
CA ASN A 189 -18.37 -2.82 -6.44
C ASN A 189 -18.41 -2.60 -7.96
N PRO A 190 -17.33 -2.05 -8.57
CA PRO A 190 -17.22 -2.00 -10.03
C PRO A 190 -17.38 -3.40 -10.64
N ALA A 191 -18.13 -3.54 -11.73
CA ALA A 191 -18.29 -4.83 -12.39
C ALA A 191 -17.25 -5.05 -13.50
N VAL A 192 -16.84 -6.30 -13.68
CA VAL A 192 -16.13 -6.79 -14.86
C VAL A 192 -17.01 -7.83 -15.53
N LEU A 193 -17.22 -7.67 -16.83
CA LEU A 193 -17.89 -8.64 -17.68
C LEU A 193 -16.86 -9.69 -18.11
N HIS A 194 -16.98 -10.89 -17.54
CA HIS A 194 -16.21 -12.07 -17.93
C HIS A 194 -17.00 -12.90 -18.96
N ALA A 195 -16.38 -13.94 -19.51
CA ALA A 195 -17.05 -14.90 -20.39
C ALA A 195 -18.27 -15.59 -19.72
N GLU A 196 -18.24 -15.81 -18.41
CA GLU A 196 -19.34 -16.43 -17.64
C GLU A 196 -20.42 -15.40 -17.21
N GLY A 197 -20.22 -14.10 -17.44
CA GLY A 197 -21.15 -13.03 -17.08
C GLY A 197 -20.54 -11.90 -16.23
N PRO A 198 -21.36 -10.90 -15.83
CA PRO A 198 -20.90 -9.78 -14.99
C PRO A 198 -20.58 -10.25 -13.57
N SER A 199 -19.43 -9.85 -13.04
CA SER A 199 -19.04 -10.14 -11.66
C SER A 199 -18.41 -8.92 -10.97
N ALA A 200 -18.55 -8.85 -9.65
CA ALA A 200 -17.96 -7.79 -8.83
C ALA A 200 -16.43 -7.88 -8.84
N PHE A 201 -15.75 -6.78 -9.21
CA PHE A 201 -14.30 -6.68 -9.19
C PHE A 201 -13.79 -6.45 -7.77
N LYS A 202 -13.22 -7.50 -7.17
CA LYS A 202 -12.61 -7.45 -5.83
C LYS A 202 -11.09 -7.26 -5.87
N GLY A 203 -10.45 -7.62 -6.98
CA GLY A 203 -9.01 -7.46 -7.20
C GLY A 203 -8.53 -8.19 -8.46
N CYS A 204 -7.33 -7.82 -8.92
CA CYS A 204 -6.74 -8.36 -10.15
C CYS A 204 -6.57 -9.88 -10.10
N ARG A 205 -6.10 -10.43 -8.97
CA ARG A 205 -5.90 -11.88 -8.81
C ARG A 205 -7.18 -12.67 -9.08
N GLU A 206 -8.27 -12.32 -8.39
CA GLU A 206 -9.54 -13.04 -8.54
C GLU A 206 -10.09 -12.94 -9.97
N ALA A 207 -9.97 -11.77 -10.59
CA ALA A 207 -10.43 -11.55 -11.96
C ALA A 207 -9.63 -12.38 -12.98
N VAL A 208 -8.30 -12.40 -12.86
CA VAL A 208 -7.42 -13.21 -13.73
C VAL A 208 -7.61 -14.70 -13.49
N GLU A 209 -7.75 -15.14 -12.24
CA GLU A 209 -7.99 -16.54 -11.91
C GLU A 209 -9.29 -17.08 -12.50
N LYS A 210 -10.35 -16.28 -12.54
CA LYS A 210 -11.63 -16.66 -13.17
C LYS A 210 -11.42 -16.93 -14.66
N ASP A 211 -10.80 -15.99 -15.37
CA ASP A 211 -10.52 -16.14 -16.80
C ASP A 211 -9.63 -17.34 -17.09
N LEU A 212 -8.54 -17.51 -16.33
CA LEU A 212 -7.62 -18.64 -16.48
C LEU A 212 -8.30 -19.98 -16.25
N LYS A 213 -9.19 -20.10 -15.26
CA LYS A 213 -9.96 -21.33 -15.02
C LYS A 213 -10.87 -21.66 -16.21
N VAL A 214 -11.47 -20.66 -16.85
CA VAL A 214 -12.32 -20.87 -18.04
C VAL A 214 -11.51 -21.37 -19.23
N VAL A 215 -10.39 -20.72 -19.56
CA VAL A 215 -9.55 -21.14 -20.71
C VAL A 215 -8.84 -22.48 -20.46
N LEU A 216 -8.45 -22.78 -19.23
CA LEU A 216 -7.78 -24.06 -18.92
C LEU A 216 -8.74 -25.24 -18.80
N LYS A 217 -10.03 -25.00 -18.54
CA LYS A 217 -11.05 -26.07 -18.46
C LYS A 217 -11.14 -26.87 -19.77
N ALA A 218 -10.94 -26.22 -20.92
CA ALA A 218 -10.92 -26.91 -22.22
C ALA A 218 -9.71 -27.85 -22.39
N HIS A 219 -8.71 -27.75 -21.51
CA HIS A 219 -7.43 -28.45 -21.58
C HIS A 219 -7.22 -29.44 -20.42
N SER A 220 -8.22 -29.61 -19.55
CA SER A 220 -8.14 -30.55 -18.43
C SER A 220 -8.16 -31.99 -18.95
N GLY A 221 -7.00 -32.65 -18.97
CA GLY A 221 -6.85 -34.03 -19.44
C GLY A 221 -5.97 -34.22 -20.69
N GLN A 222 -5.21 -33.21 -21.12
CA GLN A 222 -4.18 -33.43 -22.14
C GLN A 222 -3.03 -34.29 -21.58
N GLU A 223 -2.77 -35.42 -22.24
CA GLU A 223 -1.61 -36.28 -22.01
C GLU A 223 -0.47 -35.87 -22.96
N GLY A 224 0.69 -35.49 -22.42
CA GLY A 224 1.88 -35.15 -23.21
C GLY A 224 2.75 -34.06 -22.58
N ASP A 225 4.01 -33.98 -23.00
CA ASP A 225 4.95 -32.92 -22.60
C ASP A 225 4.66 -31.64 -23.39
N VAL A 226 3.78 -30.79 -22.85
CA VAL A 226 3.29 -29.56 -23.48
C VAL A 226 3.72 -28.32 -22.73
N VAL A 227 4.02 -27.25 -23.45
CA VAL A 227 4.19 -25.89 -22.96
C VAL A 227 2.95 -25.07 -23.31
N TYR A 228 2.38 -24.38 -22.33
CA TYR A 228 1.26 -23.48 -22.55
C TYR A 228 1.75 -22.16 -23.14
N SER A 229 1.46 -21.91 -24.41
CA SER A 229 1.59 -20.58 -25.00
C SER A 229 0.45 -19.73 -24.46
N VAL A 230 0.78 -18.66 -23.74
CA VAL A 230 -0.18 -17.75 -23.12
C VAL A 230 0.07 -16.34 -23.66
N HIS A 231 -0.99 -15.74 -24.17
CA HIS A 231 -0.97 -14.39 -24.70
C HIS A 231 -1.97 -13.51 -23.96
N PHE A 232 -1.47 -12.41 -23.41
CA PHE A 232 -2.24 -11.40 -22.71
C PHE A 232 -2.44 -10.17 -23.61
N GLY A 233 -3.70 -9.90 -23.97
CA GLY A 233 -4.09 -8.69 -24.71
C GLY A 233 -4.63 -7.61 -23.77
N ASP A 234 -3.92 -6.49 -23.68
CA ASP A 234 -4.37 -5.26 -23.03
C ASP A 234 -5.45 -4.60 -23.90
N VAL A 235 -6.68 -4.50 -23.41
CA VAL A 235 -7.80 -3.96 -24.18
C VAL A 235 -8.01 -2.49 -23.82
N ASN A 236 -7.83 -1.61 -24.81
CA ASN A 236 -8.01 -0.15 -24.71
C ASN A 236 -7.07 0.58 -23.74
N GLY A 237 -5.89 0.02 -23.46
CA GLY A 237 -4.75 0.74 -22.90
C GLY A 237 -4.80 0.89 -21.38
N LEU A 238 -4.48 -0.20 -20.69
CA LEU A 238 -4.10 -0.21 -19.28
C LEU A 238 -2.74 0.46 -19.07
N SER A 239 -2.48 0.95 -17.86
CA SER A 239 -1.16 1.47 -17.51
C SER A 239 -0.11 0.36 -17.56
N ARG A 240 1.16 0.71 -17.79
CA ARG A 240 2.27 -0.26 -17.76
C ARG A 240 2.34 -1.03 -16.44
N LEU A 241 2.02 -0.37 -15.33
CA LEU A 241 2.00 -1.01 -14.01
C LEU A 241 0.88 -2.06 -13.91
N GLU A 242 -0.33 -1.73 -14.37
CA GLU A 242 -1.45 -2.69 -14.40
C GLU A 242 -1.15 -3.88 -15.30
N ASN A 243 -0.56 -3.65 -16.47
CA ASN A 243 -0.10 -4.71 -17.37
C ASN A 243 0.90 -5.64 -16.67
N TYR A 244 1.89 -5.10 -15.95
CA TYR A 244 2.83 -5.93 -15.19
C TYR A 244 2.17 -6.71 -14.04
N ILE A 245 1.19 -6.13 -13.37
CA ILE A 245 0.44 -6.80 -12.32
C ILE A 245 -0.35 -7.99 -12.90
N ILE A 246 -1.07 -7.78 -14.01
CA ILE A 246 -1.86 -8.84 -14.66
C ILE A 246 -0.96 -9.97 -15.14
N VAL A 247 0.11 -9.65 -15.89
CA VAL A 247 1.13 -10.61 -16.35
C VAL A 247 1.74 -11.37 -15.15
N GLY A 248 2.02 -10.66 -14.06
CA GLY A 248 2.53 -11.25 -12.83
C GLY A 248 1.56 -12.21 -12.14
N GLU A 249 0.26 -11.91 -12.11
CA GLU A 249 -0.75 -12.82 -11.54
C GLU A 249 -1.02 -14.03 -12.47
N ILE A 250 -0.96 -13.86 -13.80
CA ILE A 250 -1.01 -14.99 -14.75
C ILE A 250 0.16 -15.94 -14.50
N ALA A 251 1.38 -15.42 -14.45
CA ALA A 251 2.58 -16.20 -14.18
C ALA A 251 2.49 -16.95 -12.85
N LYS A 252 2.10 -16.27 -11.76
CA LYS A 252 1.93 -16.91 -10.44
C LYS A 252 0.88 -18.02 -10.45
N PHE A 253 -0.21 -17.84 -11.18
CA PHE A 253 -1.26 -18.86 -11.27
C PHE A 253 -0.76 -20.12 -11.98
N LEU A 254 -0.09 -19.96 -13.12
CA LEU A 254 0.48 -21.09 -13.88
C LEU A 254 1.60 -21.79 -13.11
N ASP A 255 2.46 -21.02 -12.44
CA ASP A 255 3.49 -21.55 -11.54
C ASP A 255 2.90 -22.34 -10.36
N ALA A 256 1.80 -21.87 -9.76
CA ALA A 256 1.13 -22.57 -8.67
C ALA A 256 0.54 -23.93 -9.11
N GLN A 257 0.24 -24.09 -10.40
CA GLN A 257 -0.23 -25.35 -10.99
C GLN A 257 0.91 -26.18 -11.63
N ASN A 258 2.17 -25.75 -11.52
CA ASN A 258 3.34 -26.38 -12.16
C ASN A 258 3.20 -26.55 -13.68
N LEU A 259 2.51 -25.64 -14.36
CA LEU A 259 2.36 -25.68 -15.81
C LEU A 259 3.54 -24.93 -16.46
N PRO A 260 4.34 -25.55 -17.34
CA PRO A 260 5.36 -24.82 -18.09
C PRO A 260 4.67 -23.91 -19.12
N TYR A 261 5.08 -22.65 -19.20
CA TYR A 261 4.43 -21.66 -20.06
C TYR A 261 5.40 -20.74 -20.78
N ALA A 262 4.94 -20.18 -21.90
CA ALA A 262 5.56 -19.05 -22.58
C ALA A 262 4.57 -17.89 -22.62
N LEU A 263 4.95 -16.75 -22.06
CA LEU A 263 4.05 -15.61 -21.86
C LEU A 263 4.39 -14.46 -22.80
N SER A 264 3.41 -13.99 -23.55
CA SER A 264 3.51 -12.83 -24.45
C SER A 264 2.43 -11.80 -24.15
N HIS A 265 2.64 -10.55 -24.57
CA HIS A 265 1.67 -9.48 -24.36
C HIS A 265 1.55 -8.58 -25.59
N SER A 266 0.33 -8.11 -25.86
CA SER A 266 0.06 -7.07 -26.86
C SER A 266 -0.96 -6.07 -26.33
N THR A 267 -1.23 -5.03 -27.12
CA THR A 267 -2.29 -4.06 -26.85
C THR A 267 -3.27 -4.09 -28.02
N ILE A 268 -4.55 -4.27 -27.69
CA ILE A 268 -5.69 -4.37 -28.58
C ILE A 268 -6.49 -3.09 -28.44
N LEU A 269 -6.62 -2.33 -29.53
CA LEU A 269 -7.36 -1.08 -29.57
C LEU A 269 -8.73 -1.31 -30.20
N ASN A 270 -9.77 -1.32 -29.37
CA ASN A 270 -11.14 -1.45 -29.84
C ASN A 270 -11.82 -0.08 -29.89
N HIS A 271 -11.83 0.53 -31.07
CA HIS A 271 -12.43 1.85 -31.29
C HIS A 271 -13.97 1.86 -31.20
N THR A 272 -14.65 0.71 -31.22
CA THR A 272 -16.12 0.62 -31.10
C THR A 272 -16.60 0.60 -29.65
N SER A 273 -15.76 0.11 -28.73
CA SER A 273 -16.07 -0.04 -27.32
C SER A 273 -14.88 0.43 -26.51
N LEU A 274 -14.98 1.62 -25.91
CA LEU A 274 -13.89 2.26 -25.15
C LEU A 274 -13.67 1.66 -23.75
N ALA A 275 -14.42 0.61 -23.41
CA ALA A 275 -14.27 -0.08 -22.13
C ALA A 275 -12.90 -0.73 -22.04
N ARG A 276 -12.12 -0.33 -21.03
CA ARG A 276 -10.83 -0.95 -20.71
C ARG A 276 -11.02 -2.37 -20.20
N GLY A 277 -10.02 -3.20 -20.41
CA GLY A 277 -10.09 -4.59 -20.03
C GLY A 277 -8.82 -5.36 -20.31
N PHE A 278 -8.91 -6.66 -20.13
CA PHE A 278 -7.87 -7.60 -20.46
C PHE A 278 -8.46 -8.80 -21.18
N SER A 279 -7.64 -9.48 -21.95
CA SER A 279 -8.03 -10.70 -22.63
C SER A 279 -6.88 -11.68 -22.59
N ILE A 280 -7.21 -12.96 -22.49
CA ILE A 280 -6.23 -14.03 -22.31
C ILE A 280 -6.51 -15.08 -23.37
N SER A 281 -5.48 -15.46 -24.12
CA SER A 281 -5.52 -16.60 -25.02
C SER A 281 -4.49 -17.63 -24.58
N ILE A 282 -4.89 -18.91 -24.54
CA ILE A 282 -4.03 -20.03 -24.16
C ILE A 282 -4.11 -21.11 -25.22
N ALA A 283 -2.95 -21.62 -25.62
CA ALA A 283 -2.80 -22.73 -26.54
C ALA A 283 -1.74 -23.71 -26.00
N PRO A 284 -2.07 -24.99 -25.79
CA PRO A 284 -1.08 -26.00 -25.48
C PRO A 284 -0.27 -26.36 -26.73
N VAL A 285 1.05 -26.32 -26.61
CA VAL A 285 1.98 -26.56 -27.72
C VAL A 285 3.01 -27.61 -27.28
N PRO A 286 3.31 -28.64 -28.08
CA PRO A 286 4.37 -29.59 -27.78
C PRO A 286 5.73 -28.92 -27.51
N THR A 287 6.50 -29.44 -26.54
CA THR A 287 7.84 -28.92 -26.16
C THR A 287 8.85 -28.92 -27.32
N SER A 288 8.62 -29.71 -28.36
CA SER A 288 9.43 -29.71 -29.60
C SER A 288 9.35 -28.40 -30.38
N TYR A 289 8.21 -27.70 -30.33
CA TYR A 289 7.97 -26.49 -31.11
C TYR A 289 8.14 -25.19 -30.31
N LEU A 290 7.98 -25.25 -28.98
CA LEU A 290 8.04 -24.07 -28.10
C LEU A 290 8.76 -24.40 -26.79
N SER A 291 9.67 -23.52 -26.38
CA SER A 291 10.32 -23.60 -25.07
C SER A 291 9.61 -22.72 -24.03
N ALA A 292 9.60 -23.18 -22.77
CA ALA A 292 9.09 -22.38 -21.67
C ALA A 292 9.93 -21.11 -21.44
N SER A 293 9.28 -20.02 -21.06
CA SER A 293 9.97 -18.76 -20.76
C SER A 293 10.88 -18.90 -19.53
N PRO A 294 12.10 -18.34 -19.55
CA PRO A 294 12.98 -18.38 -18.39
C PRO A 294 12.33 -17.60 -17.24
N LYS A 295 12.27 -18.22 -16.06
CA LYS A 295 11.75 -17.55 -14.87
C LYS A 295 12.64 -16.33 -14.57
N PRO A 296 12.06 -15.14 -14.35
CA PRO A 296 12.85 -13.98 -13.95
C PRO A 296 13.57 -14.36 -12.67
N LYS A 297 14.90 -14.30 -12.71
CA LYS A 297 15.68 -14.47 -11.48
C LYS A 297 15.21 -13.36 -10.55
N PRO A 298 14.85 -13.65 -9.28
CA PRO A 298 14.67 -12.57 -8.33
C PRO A 298 15.92 -11.71 -8.43
N HIS A 299 15.76 -10.39 -8.49
CA HIS A 299 16.88 -9.51 -8.24
C HIS A 299 17.39 -9.93 -6.87
N THR A 300 18.43 -10.77 -6.85
CA THR A 300 19.33 -10.85 -5.73
C THR A 300 19.78 -9.41 -5.63
N ALA A 301 19.19 -8.68 -4.68
CA ALA A 301 19.77 -7.44 -4.21
C ALA A 301 21.23 -7.84 -4.04
N SER A 302 22.07 -7.33 -4.94
CA SER A 302 23.48 -7.50 -4.76
C SER A 302 23.69 -6.87 -3.41
N THR A 303 23.90 -7.71 -2.39
CA THR A 303 24.63 -7.36 -1.20
C THR A 303 26.08 -7.08 -1.62
N ALA A 304 26.27 -6.25 -2.67
CA ALA A 304 27.39 -5.36 -2.78
C ALA A 304 27.29 -4.48 -1.55
N SER A 305 27.92 -4.96 -0.50
CA SER A 305 28.48 -4.22 0.63
C SER A 305 27.99 -2.76 0.77
N LEU A 306 26.72 -2.56 1.10
CA LEU A 306 26.25 -1.30 1.70
C LEU A 306 26.94 -1.04 3.06
N LEU A 307 27.68 -2.03 3.57
CA LEU A 307 28.53 -1.94 4.76
C LEU A 307 29.94 -1.40 4.51
N ASP A 308 30.40 -1.24 3.25
CA ASP A 308 31.79 -0.77 2.98
C ASP A 308 31.89 0.64 2.37
N THR A 309 30.81 1.22 1.82
CA THR A 309 30.85 2.60 1.32
C THR A 309 30.80 3.67 2.41
N THR A 310 30.45 3.32 3.65
CA THR A 310 30.45 4.27 4.78
C THR A 310 31.83 4.47 5.42
N LYS A 311 32.82 3.62 5.10
CA LYS A 311 34.16 3.70 5.72
C LYS A 311 35.14 4.65 5.02
N THR A 312 34.85 5.13 3.82
CA THR A 312 35.83 5.87 3.01
C THR A 312 35.66 7.40 3.03
N LEU A 313 34.71 7.94 3.80
CA LEU A 313 34.40 9.39 3.82
C LEU A 313 34.63 10.08 5.17
N SER A 314 35.26 9.42 6.16
CA SER A 314 35.62 10.08 7.41
C SER A 314 36.99 10.77 7.25
N PRO A 315 37.05 12.10 7.09
CA PRO A 315 38.34 12.79 7.03
C PRO A 315 39.01 12.77 8.41
N THR A 316 40.31 12.45 8.45
CA THR A 316 40.94 11.95 9.68
C THR A 316 41.48 13.03 10.62
N THR A 317 41.71 14.27 10.16
CA THR A 317 42.23 15.35 11.04
C THR A 317 41.83 16.73 10.50
N SER A 318 41.11 17.52 11.30
CA SER A 318 40.86 18.94 10.99
C SER A 318 42.10 19.78 11.28
N LYS A 319 42.31 20.84 10.49
CA LYS A 319 43.30 21.90 10.77
C LYS A 319 42.79 22.93 11.78
N ILE A 320 41.50 22.89 12.12
CA ILE A 320 40.82 23.83 13.01
C ILE A 320 40.78 23.21 14.42
N PRO A 321 41.26 23.91 15.46
CA PRO A 321 41.10 23.45 16.83
C PRO A 321 39.64 23.66 17.29
N TYR A 322 39.02 22.63 17.86
CA TYR A 322 37.68 22.70 18.43
C TYR A 322 37.71 22.47 19.94
N SER A 323 36.94 23.28 20.68
CA SER A 323 36.66 23.06 22.10
C SER A 323 35.31 22.35 22.23
N ASP A 324 35.30 21.17 22.86
CA ASP A 324 34.05 20.42 23.08
C ASP A 324 33.00 21.27 23.78
N ALA A 325 33.38 21.96 24.86
CA ALA A 325 32.48 22.80 25.64
C ALA A 325 31.86 23.93 24.82
N GLU A 326 32.63 24.59 23.95
CA GLU A 326 32.13 25.70 23.14
C GLU A 326 31.23 25.22 22.01
N VAL A 327 31.64 24.16 21.31
CA VAL A 327 30.85 23.56 20.22
C VAL A 327 29.54 22.98 20.77
N ARG A 328 29.60 22.24 21.87
CA ARG A 328 28.44 21.69 22.56
C ARG A 328 27.46 22.78 22.95
N LYS A 329 27.94 23.84 23.61
CA LYS A 329 27.11 24.97 24.01
C LYS A 329 26.37 25.59 22.82
N ARG A 330 27.05 25.77 21.68
CA ARG A 330 26.43 26.34 20.46
C ARG A 330 25.38 25.41 19.85
N ILE A 331 25.68 24.11 19.73
CA ILE A 331 24.72 23.11 19.20
C ILE A 331 23.50 23.00 20.12
N GLU A 332 23.71 22.93 21.43
CA GLU A 332 22.64 22.85 22.42
C GLU A 332 21.76 24.10 22.40
N ALA A 333 22.35 25.30 22.31
CA ALA A 333 21.61 26.55 22.22
C ALA A 333 20.68 26.57 20.99
N GLY A 334 21.22 26.30 19.80
CA GLY A 334 20.44 26.30 18.56
C GLY A 334 19.35 25.22 18.53
N CYS A 335 19.66 23.99 18.96
CA CYS A 335 18.68 22.90 19.00
C CYS A 335 17.55 23.19 20.00
N ASN A 336 17.89 23.72 21.19
CA ASN A 336 16.87 24.09 22.18
C ASN A 336 16.02 25.28 21.72
N ALA A 337 16.59 26.24 20.99
CA ALA A 337 15.83 27.35 20.41
C ALA A 337 14.79 26.86 19.40
N VAL A 338 15.17 25.96 18.48
CA VAL A 338 14.23 25.33 17.53
C VAL A 338 13.16 24.50 18.24
N ILE A 339 13.53 23.72 19.27
CA ILE A 339 12.55 22.93 20.02
C ILE A 339 11.54 23.82 20.74
N LYS A 340 11.98 24.97 21.27
CA LYS A 340 11.14 25.94 21.96
C LYS A 340 10.18 26.66 21.00
N GLU A 341 10.67 27.07 19.84
CA GLU A 341 9.91 27.83 18.83
C GLU A 341 9.21 26.93 17.80
N GLU A 342 9.25 25.60 17.96
CA GLU A 342 8.54 24.65 17.09
C GLU A 342 7.07 25.02 16.85
N PRO A 343 6.27 25.42 17.87
CA PRO A 343 4.88 25.80 17.63
C PRO A 343 4.74 26.97 16.65
N THR A 344 5.62 27.97 16.74
CA THR A 344 5.67 29.15 15.86
C THR A 344 6.05 28.74 14.44
N ILE A 345 7.05 27.86 14.29
CA ILE A 345 7.47 27.34 12.97
C ILE A 345 6.33 26.55 12.32
N THR A 346 5.67 25.68 13.08
CA THR A 346 4.52 24.90 12.62
C THR A 346 3.32 25.78 12.27
N GLU A 347 3.08 26.87 13.02
CA GLU A 347 2.05 27.86 12.71
C GLU A 347 2.30 28.54 11.36
N TYR A 348 3.52 29.04 11.13
CA TYR A 348 3.90 29.63 9.85
C TYR A 348 3.74 28.63 8.70
N ASP A 349 4.22 27.39 8.89
CA ASP A 349 4.10 26.33 7.89
C ASP A 349 2.66 25.84 7.67
N THR A 350 1.76 26.01 8.64
CA THR A 350 0.33 25.73 8.42
C THR A 350 -0.31 26.75 7.49
N ILE A 351 0.20 27.99 7.48
CA ILE A 351 -0.28 29.06 6.61
C ILE A 351 0.32 28.93 5.20
N VAL A 352 1.62 28.65 5.12
CA VAL A 352 2.37 28.70 3.85
C VAL A 352 2.73 27.32 3.29
N GLY A 353 2.41 26.23 3.97
CA GLY A 353 2.82 24.86 3.64
C GLY A 353 1.82 23.80 4.14
N ASP A 354 2.33 22.64 4.56
CA ASP A 354 1.54 21.51 5.07
C ASP A 354 1.58 21.32 6.60
N GLY A 355 2.23 22.25 7.32
CA GLY A 355 2.24 22.29 8.78
C GLY A 355 3.09 21.20 9.44
N ASP A 356 4.15 20.73 8.76
CA ASP A 356 5.06 19.68 9.24
C ASP A 356 6.51 20.16 9.47
N CYS A 357 6.86 21.36 9.02
CA CYS A 357 8.22 21.90 9.09
C CYS A 357 8.73 21.98 10.54
N GLY A 358 7.94 22.52 11.46
CA GLY A 358 8.32 22.64 12.87
C GLY A 358 8.55 21.28 13.53
N TYR A 359 7.64 20.31 13.30
CA TYR A 359 7.82 18.94 13.79
C TYR A 359 9.10 18.31 13.27
N THR A 360 9.38 18.47 11.97
CA THR A 360 10.58 17.94 11.32
C THR A 360 11.86 18.52 11.93
N LEU A 361 11.92 19.84 12.11
CA LEU A 361 13.09 20.51 12.70
C LEU A 361 13.27 20.16 14.19
N ARG A 362 12.19 20.09 14.97
CA ARG A 362 12.23 19.69 16.39
C ARG A 362 12.70 18.25 16.56
N ASP A 363 12.20 17.33 15.75
CA ASP A 363 12.57 15.93 15.86
C ASP A 363 14.02 15.72 15.43
N GLY A 364 14.48 16.43 14.39
CA GLY A 364 15.90 16.54 14.04
C GLY A 364 16.75 17.10 15.20
N ALA A 365 16.36 18.23 15.78
CA ALA A 365 17.07 18.87 16.89
C ALA A 365 17.19 17.96 18.13
N LYS A 366 16.11 17.25 18.50
CA LYS A 366 16.15 16.25 19.59
C LYS A 366 17.14 15.13 19.30
N LYS A 367 17.20 14.66 18.06
CA LYS A 367 18.16 13.62 17.65
C LYS A 367 19.59 14.11 17.70
N VAL A 368 19.85 15.34 17.28
CA VAL A 368 21.19 15.97 17.43
C VAL A 368 21.59 16.02 18.90
N LEU A 369 20.71 16.53 19.78
CA LEU A 369 20.97 16.62 21.22
C LEU A 369 21.24 15.25 21.85
N ASP A 370 20.44 14.23 21.50
CA ASP A 370 20.65 12.88 22.00
C ASP A 370 21.95 12.26 21.47
N PHE A 371 22.31 12.53 20.22
CA PHE A 371 23.51 11.99 19.59
C PHE A 371 24.80 12.55 20.18
N ILE A 372 24.85 13.86 20.48
CA ILE A 372 26.09 14.50 20.94
C ILE A 372 26.43 14.24 22.41
N LYS A 373 25.47 13.80 23.25
CA LYS A 373 25.64 13.63 24.72
C LYS A 373 26.91 12.89 25.11
N ASP A 374 27.18 11.76 24.46
CA ASP A 374 28.30 10.87 24.78
C ASP A 374 29.42 10.90 23.71
N LYS A 375 29.49 11.97 22.91
CA LYS A 375 30.47 12.13 21.82
C LYS A 375 31.49 13.20 22.14
N ASP A 376 32.73 12.96 21.73
CA ASP A 376 33.83 13.92 21.80
C ASP A 376 33.77 14.87 20.59
N LEU A 377 33.38 16.13 20.81
CA LEU A 377 33.22 17.13 19.76
C LEU A 377 34.53 17.81 19.35
N THR A 378 35.68 17.43 19.95
CA THR A 378 36.99 17.87 19.45
C THR A 378 37.28 17.32 18.04
N HIS A 379 36.67 16.18 17.70
CA HIS A 379 36.70 15.54 16.38
C HIS A 379 35.45 15.87 15.54
N LEU A 380 35.11 17.16 15.46
CA LEU A 380 33.85 17.64 14.88
C LEU A 380 33.54 17.11 13.46
N PRO A 381 34.48 17.06 12.48
CA PRO A 381 34.17 16.51 11.15
C PRO A 381 33.62 15.08 11.21
N GLN A 382 34.28 14.18 11.95
CA GLN A 382 33.88 12.79 12.06
C GLN A 382 32.54 12.63 12.79
N VAL A 383 32.29 13.47 13.80
CA VAL A 383 31.01 13.49 14.52
C VAL A 383 29.89 13.95 13.60
N VAL A 384 30.09 15.01 12.82
CA VAL A 384 29.09 15.51 11.85
C VAL A 384 28.80 14.47 10.77
N ALA A 385 29.83 13.81 10.22
CA ALA A 385 29.64 12.71 9.26
C ALA A 385 28.77 11.58 9.84
N SER A 386 29.03 11.20 11.09
CA SER A 386 28.28 10.14 11.79
C SER A 386 26.85 10.57 12.11
N LEU A 387 26.63 11.85 12.39
CA LEU A 387 25.30 12.42 12.68
C LEU A 387 24.38 12.38 11.45
N VAL A 388 24.92 12.56 10.24
CA VAL A 388 24.12 12.54 9.00
C VAL A 388 23.35 11.23 8.86
N SER A 389 24.00 10.09 9.12
CA SER A 389 23.34 8.77 9.03
C SER A 389 22.17 8.62 9.99
N GLU A 390 22.22 9.26 11.16
CA GLU A 390 21.10 9.30 12.10
C GLU A 390 19.99 10.25 11.62
N LEU A 391 20.34 11.40 11.04
CA LEU A 391 19.37 12.37 10.56
C LEU A 391 18.61 11.90 9.31
N GLU A 392 19.25 11.16 8.39
CA GLU A 392 18.59 10.61 7.19
C GLU A 392 17.39 9.72 7.50
N VAL A 393 17.42 9.02 8.64
CA VAL A 393 16.34 8.11 9.07
C VAL A 393 15.27 8.83 9.86
N ASN A 394 15.66 9.83 10.66
CA ASN A 394 14.78 10.44 11.66
C ASN A 394 14.20 11.80 11.22
N MET A 395 14.77 12.42 10.19
CA MET A 395 14.33 13.71 9.68
C MET A 395 13.67 13.53 8.31
N GLY A 396 12.34 13.72 8.28
CA GLY A 396 11.54 13.55 7.07
C GLY A 396 11.62 14.74 6.11
N GLY A 397 10.97 14.58 4.95
CA GLY A 397 10.74 15.67 4.01
C GLY A 397 11.98 16.11 3.21
N THR A 398 11.76 17.12 2.37
CA THR A 398 12.81 17.73 1.56
C THR A 398 13.82 18.49 2.40
N SER A 399 13.39 19.08 3.54
CA SER A 399 14.28 19.73 4.50
C SER A 399 15.32 18.74 5.05
N GLY A 400 14.89 17.55 5.52
CA GLY A 400 15.79 16.48 5.98
C GLY A 400 16.92 16.18 4.99
N ALA A 401 16.58 15.98 3.71
CA ALA A 401 17.56 15.74 2.66
C ALA A 401 18.52 16.91 2.46
N LEU A 402 18.03 18.16 2.43
CA LEU A 402 18.87 19.35 2.24
C LEU A 402 19.84 19.57 3.41
N TYR A 403 19.38 19.39 4.65
CA TYR A 403 20.27 19.43 5.82
C TYR A 403 21.31 18.33 5.78
N CYS A 404 20.95 17.09 5.41
CA CYS A 404 21.91 15.99 5.29
C CYS A 404 22.97 16.25 4.20
N ILE A 405 22.58 16.77 3.04
CA ILE A 405 23.51 17.17 1.98
C ILE A 405 24.47 18.27 2.48
N TYR A 406 23.92 19.31 3.12
CA TYR A 406 24.72 20.41 3.67
C TYR A 406 25.70 19.93 4.75
N LEU A 407 25.23 19.13 5.72
CA LEU A 407 26.07 18.61 6.80
C LEU A 407 27.14 17.63 6.31
N THR A 408 26.83 16.84 5.29
CA THR A 408 27.84 15.97 4.63
C THR A 408 28.94 16.81 3.98
N ALA A 409 28.56 17.85 3.23
CA ALA A 409 29.51 18.76 2.62
C ALA A 409 30.31 19.52 3.68
N LEU A 410 29.65 19.95 4.76
CA LEU A 410 30.26 20.66 5.89
C LEU A 410 31.28 19.79 6.62
N SER A 411 30.97 18.52 6.89
CA SER A 411 31.92 17.57 7.47
C SER A 411 33.23 17.51 6.67
N ASN A 412 33.13 17.34 5.35
CA ASN A 412 34.29 17.28 4.47
C ASN A 412 35.04 18.63 4.41
N ALA A 413 34.31 19.73 4.41
CA ALA A 413 34.88 21.07 4.37
C ALA A 413 35.60 21.43 5.68
N LEU A 414 35.05 21.08 6.85
CA LEU A 414 35.66 21.31 8.17
C LEU A 414 36.99 20.57 8.34
N ALA A 415 37.21 19.48 7.61
CA ALA A 415 38.49 18.78 7.64
C ALA A 415 39.55 19.33 6.67
N THR A 416 39.12 20.00 5.59
CA THR A 416 40.02 20.42 4.50
C THR A 416 40.36 21.90 4.57
N GLN A 417 39.42 22.74 5.01
CA GLN A 417 39.55 24.20 5.06
C GLN A 417 40.32 24.68 6.30
N SER A 418 40.78 25.93 6.24
CA SER A 418 41.56 26.57 7.31
C SER A 418 40.71 27.36 8.32
N SER A 419 39.43 27.61 8.03
CA SER A 419 38.52 28.35 8.91
C SER A 419 37.08 27.84 8.81
N VAL A 420 36.28 28.06 9.87
CA VAL A 420 34.86 27.69 9.89
C VAL A 420 34.04 28.46 8.83
N PRO A 421 34.22 29.78 8.60
CA PRO A 421 33.52 30.49 7.54
C PRO A 421 33.81 29.93 6.14
N ALA A 422 35.07 29.60 5.84
CA ALA A 422 35.44 28.97 4.57
C ALA A 422 34.81 27.58 4.41
N ALA A 423 34.71 26.81 5.51
CA ALA A 423 34.04 25.51 5.50
C ALA A 423 32.52 25.63 5.24
N LEU A 424 31.85 26.61 5.85
CA LEU A 424 30.43 26.90 5.64
C LEU A 424 30.15 27.34 4.19
N LYS A 425 31.03 28.16 3.59
CA LYS A 425 30.93 28.58 2.19
C LYS A 425 31.09 27.39 1.23
N ALA A 426 32.10 26.54 1.43
CA ALA A 426 32.29 25.34 0.62
C ALA A 426 31.10 24.36 0.74
N ALA A 427 30.50 24.24 1.93
CA ALA A 427 29.29 23.45 2.14
C ALA A 427 28.07 24.03 1.41
N LEU A 428 27.92 25.36 1.45
CA LEU A 428 26.86 26.07 0.76
C LEU A 428 26.98 25.92 -0.77
N GLU A 429 28.18 26.05 -1.33
CA GLU A 429 28.43 25.84 -2.76
C GLU A 429 28.07 24.42 -3.20
N GLN A 430 28.33 23.42 -2.37
CA GLN A 430 27.89 22.05 -2.64
C GLN A 430 26.38 21.91 -2.57
N LEU A 431 25.72 22.45 -1.55
CA LEU A 431 24.27 22.43 -1.44
C LEU A 431 23.62 23.05 -2.69
N CYS A 432 24.13 24.20 -3.15
CA CYS A 432 23.67 24.92 -4.34
C CYS A 432 23.79 24.13 -5.67
N LYS A 433 24.55 23.02 -5.71
CA LYS A 433 24.58 22.09 -6.86
C LYS A 433 23.41 21.11 -6.86
N TYR A 434 22.90 20.75 -5.68
CA TYR A 434 21.79 19.81 -5.52
C TYR A 434 20.43 20.52 -5.45
N THR A 435 20.38 21.76 -4.95
CA THR A 435 19.17 22.59 -4.93
C THR A 435 19.24 23.75 -5.93
N ARG A 436 18.11 24.02 -6.57
CA ARG A 436 17.91 25.20 -7.42
C ARG A 436 17.60 26.46 -6.61
N ALA A 437 17.27 26.32 -5.32
CA ALA A 437 16.87 27.44 -4.47
C ALA A 437 18.00 28.46 -4.27
N ARG A 438 17.66 29.75 -4.42
CA ARG A 438 18.53 30.92 -4.23
C ARG A 438 17.80 31.97 -3.39
N VAL A 439 18.51 33.03 -3.03
CA VAL A 439 17.88 34.21 -2.41
C VAL A 439 16.80 34.76 -3.34
N GLY A 440 15.60 34.98 -2.80
CA GLY A 440 14.42 35.42 -3.53
C GLY A 440 13.48 34.29 -3.96
N ASP A 441 13.74 33.03 -3.60
CA ASP A 441 12.85 31.90 -3.91
C ASP A 441 11.89 31.54 -2.76
N ARG A 442 12.02 32.23 -1.61
CA ARG A 442 11.25 32.01 -0.38
C ARG A 442 11.47 30.61 0.20
N THR A 443 12.69 30.37 0.65
CA THR A 443 13.14 29.10 1.24
C THR A 443 14.16 29.36 2.35
N MET A 444 14.63 28.30 3.02
CA MET A 444 15.75 28.40 3.96
C MET A 444 17.03 29.04 3.39
N MET A 445 17.19 29.06 2.06
CA MET A 445 18.34 29.69 1.40
C MET A 445 18.34 31.22 1.56
N ASP A 446 17.19 31.84 1.79
CA ASP A 446 17.06 33.27 2.06
C ASP A 446 17.70 33.67 3.40
N ALA A 447 17.82 32.72 4.34
CA ALA A 447 18.57 32.91 5.58
C ALA A 447 20.00 32.38 5.47
N LEU A 448 20.20 31.21 4.85
CA LEU A 448 21.50 30.53 4.80
C LEU A 448 22.54 31.28 3.96
N ILE A 449 22.18 31.74 2.77
CA ILE A 449 23.13 32.39 1.85
C ILE A 449 23.64 33.70 2.46
N PRO A 450 22.78 34.64 2.92
CA PRO A 450 23.24 35.88 3.52
C PRO A 450 24.06 35.68 4.80
N PHE A 451 23.72 34.66 5.60
CA PHE A 451 24.50 34.31 6.80
C PHE A 451 25.94 33.91 6.43
N VAL A 452 26.10 32.95 5.51
CA VAL A 452 27.40 32.39 5.17
C VAL A 452 28.28 33.42 4.44
N GLU A 453 27.71 34.16 3.47
CA GLU A 453 28.45 35.19 2.73
C GLU A 453 28.93 36.33 3.64
N SER A 454 28.08 36.80 4.56
CA SER A 454 28.45 37.85 5.52
C SER A 454 29.50 37.37 6.51
N LEU A 455 29.38 36.13 7.00
CA LEU A 455 30.35 35.57 7.95
C LEU A 455 31.73 35.37 7.31
N GLU A 456 31.78 34.96 6.04
CA GLU A 456 33.03 34.83 5.30
C GLU A 456 33.66 36.20 4.98
N GLY A 457 32.86 37.19 4.57
CA GLY A 457 33.35 38.51 4.20
C GLY A 457 33.79 39.37 5.39
N SER A 458 33.08 39.29 6.52
CA SER A 458 33.33 40.15 7.70
C SER A 458 34.04 39.44 8.85
N GLY A 459 33.94 38.11 8.95
CA GLY A 459 34.36 37.34 10.13
C GLY A 459 33.48 37.57 11.38
N ASP A 460 32.46 38.42 11.29
CA ASP A 460 31.57 38.78 12.41
C ASP A 460 30.27 37.97 12.40
N ALA A 461 30.05 37.20 13.45
CA ALA A 461 28.85 36.40 13.64
C ALA A 461 27.61 37.25 13.92
N GLY A 462 27.76 38.43 14.52
CA GLY A 462 26.66 39.37 14.78
C GLY A 462 26.10 39.92 13.47
N ALA A 463 26.97 40.50 12.64
CA ALA A 463 26.61 40.98 11.30
C ALA A 463 26.01 39.87 10.41
N ALA A 464 26.54 38.64 10.50
CA ALA A 464 25.99 37.50 9.76
C ALA A 464 24.56 37.13 10.22
N LEU A 465 24.28 37.18 11.52
CA LEU A 465 22.95 36.92 12.05
C LEU A 465 21.95 38.00 11.62
N GLU A 466 22.33 39.28 11.68
CA GLU A 466 21.49 40.38 11.18
C GLU A 466 21.12 40.21 9.70
N LYS A 467 22.06 39.71 8.88
CA LYS A 467 21.80 39.43 7.46
C LYS A 467 20.84 38.26 7.27
N ALA A 468 20.94 37.22 8.09
CA ALA A 468 20.00 36.11 8.10
C ALA A 468 18.59 36.59 8.51
N GLU A 469 18.48 37.44 9.54
CA GLU A 469 17.22 38.04 10.00
C GLU A 469 16.56 38.89 8.90
N GLN A 470 17.35 39.73 8.22
CA GLN A 470 16.88 40.51 7.06
C GLN A 470 16.37 39.61 5.95
N GLY A 471 17.06 38.48 5.71
CA GLY A 471 16.63 37.46 4.76
C GLY A 471 15.28 36.85 5.10
N VAL A 472 15.11 36.40 6.35
CA VAL A 472 13.83 35.86 6.86
C VAL A 472 12.72 36.91 6.78
N GLU A 473 12.96 38.14 7.19
CA GLU A 473 11.96 39.21 7.13
C GLU A 473 11.56 39.54 5.69
N GLY A 474 12.52 39.49 4.76
CA GLY A 474 12.29 39.64 3.33
C GLY A 474 11.28 38.63 2.78
N THR A 475 11.32 37.38 3.26
CA THR A 475 10.45 36.29 2.77
C THR A 475 8.95 36.58 2.92
N LYS A 476 8.55 37.42 3.89
CA LYS A 476 7.15 37.82 4.10
C LYS A 476 6.53 38.53 2.90
N LYS A 477 7.36 39.16 2.08
CA LYS A 477 6.97 39.97 0.91
C LYS A 477 7.28 39.28 -0.42
N MET A 478 7.79 38.05 -0.38
CA MET A 478 8.20 37.31 -1.56
C MET A 478 7.12 36.34 -2.03
N GLU A 479 6.97 36.22 -3.35
CA GLU A 479 6.22 35.14 -3.97
C GLU A 479 7.06 33.86 -3.95
N ALA A 480 6.44 32.74 -3.56
CA ALA A 480 7.14 31.46 -3.51
C ALA A 480 7.38 30.94 -4.94
N LYS A 481 8.64 30.63 -5.26
CA LYS A 481 9.02 30.03 -6.56
C LYS A 481 9.31 28.53 -6.45
N LEU A 482 9.62 28.06 -5.25
CA LEU A 482 9.95 26.68 -4.94
C LEU A 482 9.25 26.24 -3.67
N GLY A 483 9.14 24.92 -3.48
CA GLY A 483 8.53 24.33 -2.29
C GLY A 483 7.00 24.27 -2.34
N ARG A 484 6.39 23.84 -1.23
CA ARG A 484 4.94 23.62 -1.13
C ARG A 484 4.14 24.92 -1.17
N SER A 485 4.76 26.03 -0.78
CA SER A 485 4.17 27.36 -0.79
C SER A 485 3.83 27.86 -2.21
N THR A 486 4.37 27.23 -3.27
CA THR A 486 4.01 27.50 -4.68
C THR A 486 2.59 27.08 -5.05
N TYR A 487 1.95 26.22 -4.26
CA TYR A 487 0.58 25.77 -4.49
C TYR A 487 -0.48 26.73 -3.93
N LEU A 488 -0.05 27.77 -3.22
CA LEU A 488 -0.92 28.69 -2.51
C LEU A 488 -0.94 30.06 -3.19
N ASP A 489 -2.09 30.72 -3.14
CA ASP A 489 -2.22 32.09 -3.66
C ASP A 489 -1.37 33.07 -2.85
N GLU A 490 -0.79 34.07 -3.53
CA GLU A 490 0.06 35.09 -2.91
C GLU A 490 -0.66 35.82 -1.75
N SER A 491 -1.97 36.02 -1.89
CA SER A 491 -2.82 36.66 -0.87
C SER A 491 -2.87 35.90 0.46
N ALA A 492 -2.76 34.57 0.43
CA ALA A 492 -2.78 33.72 1.62
C ALA A 492 -1.42 33.66 2.32
N THR A 493 -0.34 33.87 1.58
CA THR A 493 1.03 33.70 2.10
C THR A 493 1.71 35.02 2.47
N ARG A 494 1.19 36.16 2.02
CA ARG A 494 1.77 37.49 2.29
C ARG A 494 1.74 37.83 3.78
N GLY A 495 2.86 38.35 4.30
CA GLY A 495 3.00 38.77 5.70
C GLY A 495 3.52 37.69 6.65
N VAL A 496 3.61 36.42 6.19
CA VAL A 496 4.11 35.30 6.99
C VAL A 496 5.50 34.89 6.50
N PRO A 497 6.51 34.78 7.39
CA PRO A 497 7.86 34.42 6.99
C PRO A 497 7.93 32.94 6.57
N ASP A 498 8.92 32.60 5.75
CA ASP A 498 9.17 31.20 5.39
C ASP A 498 9.57 30.39 6.64
N PRO A 499 8.88 29.28 6.94
CA PRO A 499 9.15 28.47 8.13
C PRO A 499 10.53 27.82 8.09
N GLY A 500 11.03 27.47 6.89
CA GLY A 500 12.37 26.92 6.71
C GLY A 500 13.46 27.96 7.03
N ALA A 501 13.31 29.18 6.54
CA ALA A 501 14.23 30.29 6.81
C ALA A 501 14.19 30.71 8.29
N TYR A 502 13.00 30.83 8.89
CA TYR A 502 12.85 31.15 10.30
C TYR A 502 13.41 30.06 11.21
N GLY A 503 13.15 28.78 10.91
CA GLY A 503 13.71 27.65 11.63
C GLY A 503 15.24 27.59 11.57
N LEU A 504 15.83 27.90 10.42
CA LEU A 504 17.29 27.97 10.26
C LEU A 504 17.91 29.13 11.04
N LEU A 505 17.28 30.31 11.04
CA LEU A 505 17.72 31.46 11.81
C LEU A 505 17.85 31.15 13.32
N LEU A 506 16.89 30.38 13.85
CA LEU A 506 16.90 29.96 15.25
C LEU A 506 18.10 29.05 15.58
N LEU A 507 18.56 28.22 14.63
CA LEU A 507 19.77 27.41 14.81
C LEU A 507 21.05 28.26 14.93
N HIS A 508 21.06 29.46 14.35
CA HIS A 508 22.20 30.37 14.39
C HIS A 508 22.21 31.31 15.61
N THR A 509 21.13 31.36 16.38
CA THR A 509 21.00 32.28 17.52
C THR A 509 21.67 31.68 18.77
N THR A 510 22.78 32.27 19.22
CA THR A 510 23.59 31.78 20.37
C THR A 510 23.24 32.44 21.70
N ASN A 511 22.47 33.52 21.70
CA ASN A 511 21.99 34.18 22.90
C ASN A 511 20.56 33.74 23.21
N THR A 512 20.36 33.21 24.42
CA THR A 512 19.06 33.09 25.08
C THR A 512 18.45 34.45 25.46
N GLY A 513 18.98 35.54 24.91
CA GLY A 513 18.27 36.81 24.84
C GLY A 513 17.12 36.59 23.89
N THR A 514 15.91 36.57 24.44
CA THR A 514 14.66 36.67 23.68
C THR A 514 14.88 37.60 22.49
N MET A 515 14.88 37.04 21.27
CA MET A 515 14.51 37.82 20.09
C MET A 515 13.28 38.61 20.52
N PRO A 516 13.29 39.95 20.44
CA PRO A 516 12.12 40.72 20.78
C PRO A 516 11.06 40.24 19.79
N SER A 517 10.18 39.36 20.27
CA SER A 517 8.92 39.12 19.63
C SER A 517 8.41 40.51 19.29
N THR A 518 8.10 40.75 18.01
CA THR A 518 7.53 42.04 17.61
C THR A 518 6.22 42.33 18.39
N TYR A 519 5.70 41.31 19.09
CA TYR A 519 4.55 41.32 20.00
C TYR A 519 4.90 41.45 21.50
N LYS A 520 6.17 41.46 21.90
CA LYS A 520 6.65 41.78 23.26
C LYS A 520 7.66 42.94 23.22
N LYS A 521 7.20 44.12 22.82
CA LYS A 521 7.79 45.36 23.36
C LYS A 521 7.51 45.38 24.86
N GLU A 522 8.43 45.89 25.68
CA GLU A 522 8.06 46.31 27.04
C GLU A 522 6.94 47.32 26.87
N LYS A 523 5.76 46.92 27.30
CA LYS A 523 4.57 47.75 27.35
C LYS A 523 4.65 48.42 28.72
N PRO A 524 4.97 49.72 28.84
CA PRO A 524 5.09 50.38 30.14
C PRO A 524 3.79 50.38 30.96
N TRP A 525 2.69 49.96 30.34
CA TRP A 525 1.37 49.77 30.94
C TRP A 525 1.07 48.32 31.34
N ASP A 526 2.05 47.41 31.24
CA ASP A 526 1.91 45.97 31.46
C ASP A 526 2.67 45.57 32.73
N THR A 527 2.11 45.98 33.89
CA THR A 527 2.64 45.68 35.22
C THR A 527 2.29 44.23 35.63
N ASP A 528 3.05 43.64 36.55
CA ASP A 528 2.82 42.26 37.06
C ASP A 528 1.44 42.09 37.74
N ASP A 529 0.71 43.21 37.94
CA ASP A 529 -0.63 43.26 38.50
C ASP A 529 -1.73 42.92 37.47
N ILE A 530 -1.40 42.90 36.17
CA ILE A 530 -2.35 42.71 35.06
C ILE A 530 -2.35 41.25 34.61
N ASP A 531 -3.43 40.52 34.92
CA ASP A 531 -3.61 39.13 34.50
C ASP A 531 -3.94 39.06 32.99
N LYS A 532 -2.89 38.89 32.18
CA LYS A 532 -2.93 38.78 30.71
C LYS A 532 -3.83 37.65 30.16
N TRP A 533 -4.22 36.70 31.01
CA TRP A 533 -5.01 35.53 30.66
C TRP A 533 -6.45 35.61 31.15
N LYS A 534 -6.82 36.73 31.79
CA LYS A 534 -8.20 37.00 32.18
C LYS A 534 -8.99 37.39 30.93
N GLU A 535 -9.84 36.49 30.46
CA GLU A 535 -10.78 36.75 29.37
C GLU A 535 -11.76 37.85 29.80
N GLU A 536 -11.59 39.06 29.28
CA GLU A 536 -12.56 40.13 29.47
C GLU A 536 -13.75 39.92 28.53
N GLN A 537 -14.96 39.99 29.09
CA GLN A 537 -16.18 39.76 28.34
C GLN A 537 -16.35 40.83 27.26
N PHE A 538 -16.47 40.41 26.00
CA PHE A 538 -16.68 41.33 24.89
C PHE A 538 -18.10 41.89 24.94
N THR A 539 -18.22 43.17 25.28
CA THR A 539 -19.53 43.87 25.37
C THR A 539 -19.90 44.53 24.05
N ALA A 540 -21.21 44.74 23.82
CA ALA A 540 -21.71 45.35 22.59
C ALA A 540 -21.13 46.76 22.31
N ASP A 541 -20.76 47.50 23.36
CA ASP A 541 -20.17 48.84 23.26
C ASP A 541 -18.72 48.84 22.72
N GLN A 542 -18.04 47.68 22.77
CA GLN A 542 -16.66 47.52 22.29
C GLN A 542 -16.59 47.17 20.80
N ASN A 543 -17.72 47.02 20.12
CA ASN A 543 -17.77 46.74 18.68
C ASN A 543 -17.53 48.02 17.84
N LEU A 544 -16.27 48.42 17.72
CA LEU A 544 -15.81 49.57 16.93
C LEU A 544 -16.02 49.39 15.41
N GLY A 545 -16.23 48.15 14.93
CA GLY A 545 -16.30 47.79 13.51
C GLY A 545 -17.70 47.85 12.89
N GLY A 546 -18.76 48.08 13.69
CA GLY A 546 -20.14 48.15 13.21
C GLY A 546 -20.78 46.77 12.96
N THR A 547 -21.90 46.76 12.21
CA THR A 547 -22.68 45.54 11.94
C THR A 547 -22.07 44.73 10.79
N PHE A 548 -22.06 43.39 10.89
CA PHE A 548 -21.57 42.52 9.83
C PHE A 548 -22.28 42.74 8.49
N SER A 549 -21.51 42.84 7.40
CA SER A 549 -22.00 42.91 6.01
C SER A 549 -22.32 41.54 5.42
N GLU A 550 -21.69 40.48 5.92
CA GLU A 550 -21.80 39.11 5.40
C GLU A 550 -22.52 38.17 6.38
N GLU A 551 -23.27 37.20 5.85
CA GLU A 551 -24.04 36.22 6.64
C GLU A 551 -23.22 34.92 6.83
N SER A 552 -23.04 34.51 8.08
CA SER A 552 -22.48 33.20 8.45
C SER A 552 -23.59 32.27 8.91
N SER A 553 -23.67 31.07 8.32
CA SER A 553 -24.73 30.10 8.59
C SER A 553 -24.16 28.70 8.83
N PHE A 554 -24.56 28.05 9.92
CA PHE A 554 -24.21 26.66 10.22
C PHE A 554 -25.46 25.82 10.44
N ALA A 555 -25.50 24.62 9.87
CA ALA A 555 -26.58 23.65 10.05
C ALA A 555 -26.06 22.33 10.63
N THR A 556 -26.87 21.65 11.43
CA THR A 556 -26.58 20.31 11.95
C THR A 556 -27.85 19.45 11.96
N LEU A 557 -27.74 18.24 11.41
CA LEU A 557 -28.82 17.25 11.41
C LEU A 557 -28.95 16.56 12.78
N PHE A 558 -30.18 16.29 13.22
CA PHE A 558 -30.45 15.55 14.45
C PHE A 558 -31.26 14.27 14.19
N PRO A 559 -31.09 13.21 15.01
CA PRO A 559 -31.89 11.99 14.86
C PRO A 559 -33.38 12.22 15.18
N LYS A 560 -34.27 11.55 14.44
CA LYS A 560 -35.73 11.67 14.58
C LYS A 560 -36.26 11.57 16.02
N TYR A 561 -35.68 10.71 16.86
CA TYR A 561 -36.13 10.57 18.26
C TYR A 561 -35.89 11.82 19.13
N ARG A 562 -35.06 12.77 18.69
CA ARG A 562 -34.79 14.04 19.41
C ARG A 562 -35.80 15.13 19.12
N GLU A 563 -36.60 14.98 18.07
CA GLU A 563 -37.55 15.99 17.59
C GLU A 563 -38.48 16.52 18.70
N ALA A 564 -39.12 15.61 19.46
CA ALA A 564 -40.04 15.98 20.53
C ALA A 564 -39.37 16.82 21.64
N TYR A 565 -38.15 16.44 22.03
CA TYR A 565 -37.39 17.19 23.04
C TYR A 565 -36.92 18.55 22.51
N LEU A 566 -36.41 18.59 21.27
CA LEU A 566 -35.94 19.82 20.65
C LEU A 566 -37.09 20.81 20.46
N LYS A 567 -38.25 20.36 19.98
CA LYS A 567 -39.45 21.19 19.86
C LYS A 567 -39.88 21.81 21.21
N ALA A 568 -39.86 21.02 22.29
CA ALA A 568 -40.22 21.51 23.62
C ALA A 568 -39.19 22.49 24.21
N SER A 569 -37.90 22.27 23.94
CA SER A 569 -36.79 23.08 24.49
C SER A 569 -36.36 24.25 23.58
N TRP A 570 -36.85 24.30 22.34
CA TRP A 570 -36.48 25.32 21.35
C TRP A 570 -36.71 26.76 21.81
N PRO A 571 -37.85 27.12 22.47
CA PRO A 571 -38.07 28.49 22.92
C PRO A 571 -37.03 28.99 23.92
N LEU A 572 -36.39 28.07 24.66
CA LEU A 572 -35.33 28.38 25.60
C LEU A 572 -34.01 28.65 24.86
N ILE A 573 -33.73 27.88 23.81
CA ILE A 573 -32.55 28.06 22.94
C ILE A 573 -32.65 29.36 22.15
N THR A 574 -33.81 29.67 21.58
CA THR A 574 -34.04 30.93 20.85
C THR A 574 -33.80 32.14 21.74
N ARG A 575 -34.32 32.14 22.98
CA ARG A 575 -34.08 33.21 23.96
C ARG A 575 -32.61 33.38 24.34
N ALA A 576 -31.83 32.29 24.35
CA ALA A 576 -30.41 32.35 24.67
C ALA A 576 -29.58 32.92 23.50
N LEU A 577 -29.87 32.49 22.27
CA LEU A 577 -29.15 32.94 21.07
C LEU A 577 -29.56 34.36 20.63
N GLU A 578 -30.80 34.76 20.87
CA GLU A 578 -31.29 36.12 20.56
C GLU A 578 -30.54 37.20 21.35
N LYS A 579 -30.12 36.89 22.60
CA LYS A 579 -29.26 37.78 23.40
C LYS A 579 -27.92 38.10 22.72
N GLN A 580 -27.40 37.16 21.93
CA GLN A 580 -26.16 37.32 21.16
C GLN A 580 -26.43 37.82 19.73
N GLY A 581 -27.68 38.16 19.40
CA GLY A 581 -28.08 38.60 18.06
C GLY A 581 -28.00 37.50 17.00
N ILE A 582 -28.09 36.22 17.37
CA ILE A 582 -28.02 35.07 16.46
C ILE A 582 -29.42 34.53 16.20
N ALA A 583 -29.78 34.36 14.92
CA ALA A 583 -31.02 33.72 14.52
C ALA A 583 -30.86 32.20 14.52
N CYS A 584 -31.90 31.46 14.91
CA CYS A 584 -31.92 30.01 14.86
C CYS A 584 -33.25 29.48 14.30
N THR A 585 -33.18 28.45 13.47
CA THR A 585 -34.34 27.76 12.89
C THR A 585 -34.26 26.26 13.16
N LEU A 586 -35.42 25.66 13.43
CA LEU A 586 -35.58 24.23 13.63
C LEU A 586 -36.47 23.69 12.51
N ASP A 587 -35.89 22.89 11.63
CA ASP A 587 -36.61 22.20 10.57
C ASP A 587 -36.94 20.77 11.02
N LEU A 588 -38.23 20.49 11.16
CA LEU A 588 -38.74 19.17 11.56
C LEU A 588 -38.92 18.24 10.35
N VAL A 589 -38.99 18.77 9.12
CA VAL A 589 -39.15 17.99 7.90
C VAL A 589 -37.82 17.38 7.50
N GLU A 590 -36.77 18.21 7.42
CA GLU A 590 -35.41 17.76 7.14
C GLU A 590 -34.72 17.17 8.38
N GLY A 591 -35.21 17.48 9.59
CA GLY A 591 -34.57 17.10 10.84
C GLY A 591 -33.26 17.84 11.08
N SER A 592 -33.24 19.14 10.80
CA SER A 592 -32.06 20.00 10.86
C SER A 592 -32.25 21.18 11.82
N MET A 593 -31.16 21.61 12.46
CA MET A 593 -31.09 22.85 13.24
C MET A 593 -30.09 23.77 12.55
N THR A 594 -30.49 25.01 12.32
CA THR A 594 -29.63 26.01 11.65
C THR A 594 -29.48 27.24 12.54
N VAL A 595 -28.26 27.79 12.60
CA VAL A 595 -27.92 29.05 13.28
C VAL A 595 -27.27 30.01 12.28
N LYS A 596 -27.65 31.28 12.36
CA LYS A 596 -27.27 32.32 11.39
C LYS A 596 -26.91 33.62 12.11
N THR A 597 -25.84 34.28 11.67
CA THR A 597 -25.57 35.65 12.10
C THR A 597 -26.63 36.61 11.55
N THR A 598 -26.89 37.67 12.28
CA THR A 598 -27.82 38.73 11.85
C THR A 598 -27.12 40.08 11.90
N ARG A 599 -27.76 41.13 11.39
CA ARG A 599 -27.26 42.50 11.52
C ARG A 599 -27.12 42.98 12.97
N LYS A 600 -27.71 42.27 13.94
CA LYS A 600 -27.62 42.57 15.37
C LYS A 600 -26.51 41.78 16.09
N THR A 601 -25.84 40.87 15.41
CA THR A 601 -24.69 40.15 15.99
C THR A 601 -23.55 41.14 16.16
N TYR A 602 -23.03 41.27 17.38
CA TYR A 602 -21.92 42.16 17.70
C TYR A 602 -20.61 41.38 17.93
N ASP A 603 -20.70 40.17 18.48
CA ASP A 603 -19.55 39.28 18.68
C ASP A 603 -19.35 38.35 17.46
N PRO A 604 -18.19 38.44 16.76
CA PRO A 604 -17.89 37.56 15.63
C PRO A 604 -17.72 36.08 16.03
N ALA A 605 -17.30 35.78 17.27
CA ALA A 605 -17.05 34.41 17.73
C ALA A 605 -18.32 33.70 18.21
N ALA A 606 -19.35 34.44 18.62
CA ALA A 606 -20.61 33.89 19.12
C ALA A 606 -21.27 32.86 18.17
N ILE A 607 -21.09 33.01 16.85
CA ILE A 607 -21.63 32.05 15.87
C ILE A 607 -20.97 30.67 15.96
N LEU A 608 -19.69 30.60 16.37
CA LEU A 608 -18.98 29.34 16.59
C LEU A 608 -19.51 28.62 17.83
N ASN A 609 -19.79 29.37 18.90
CA ASN A 609 -20.42 28.86 20.11
C ASN A 609 -21.85 28.37 19.82
N ALA A 610 -22.61 29.10 18.99
CA ALA A 610 -23.94 28.69 18.54
C ALA A 610 -23.91 27.41 17.68
N ARG A 611 -22.92 27.26 16.80
CA ARG A 611 -22.67 26.04 16.03
C ARG A 611 -22.41 24.85 16.97
N ASP A 612 -21.62 25.06 18.01
CA ASP A 612 -21.26 23.99 18.93
C ASP A 612 -22.41 23.64 19.89
N LEU A 613 -23.27 24.62 20.23
CA LEU A 613 -24.56 24.40 20.90
C LEU A 613 -25.47 23.44 20.11
N ILE A 614 -25.71 23.70 18.83
CA ILE A 614 -26.59 22.83 18.02
C ILE A 614 -26.00 21.43 17.81
N LYS A 615 -24.66 21.30 17.75
CA LYS A 615 -24.00 19.99 17.74
C LYS A 615 -24.23 19.22 19.04
N LEU A 616 -24.13 19.87 20.20
CA LEU A 616 -24.36 19.23 21.50
C LEU A 616 -25.82 18.76 21.64
N LEU A 617 -26.77 19.59 21.20
CA LEU A 617 -28.20 19.25 21.19
C LEU A 617 -28.51 18.03 20.32
N ALA A 618 -27.86 17.92 19.15
CA ALA A 618 -27.95 16.77 18.26
C ALA A 618 -27.34 15.49 18.87
N ARG A 619 -26.37 15.64 19.80
CA ARG A 619 -25.76 14.55 20.58
C ARG A 619 -26.47 14.26 21.91
N SER A 620 -27.72 14.68 22.03
CA SER A 620 -28.61 14.48 23.19
C SER A 620 -28.14 15.08 24.51
N VAL A 621 -27.29 16.11 24.47
CA VAL A 621 -27.05 16.93 25.66
C VAL A 621 -28.32 17.71 26.00
N PRO A 622 -28.76 17.76 27.28
CA PRO A 622 -29.91 18.58 27.69
C PRO A 622 -29.66 20.07 27.44
N ALA A 623 -30.69 20.78 26.98
CA ALA A 623 -30.61 22.19 26.62
C ALA A 623 -30.08 23.11 27.74
N PRO A 624 -30.49 22.98 29.03
CA PRO A 624 -29.94 23.81 30.10
C PRO A 624 -28.44 23.64 30.31
N GLN A 625 -27.91 22.43 30.05
CA GLN A 625 -26.49 22.17 30.15
C GLN A 625 -25.75 22.64 28.89
N ALA A 626 -26.35 22.44 27.71
CA ALA A 626 -25.75 22.82 26.43
C ALA A 626 -25.56 24.33 26.31
N ILE A 627 -26.48 25.15 26.86
CA ILE A 627 -26.41 26.62 26.78
C ILE A 627 -25.21 27.22 27.49
N LYS A 628 -24.63 26.52 28.46
CA LYS A 628 -23.38 26.94 29.11
C LYS A 628 -22.19 27.06 28.14
N ILE A 629 -22.31 26.51 26.92
CA ILE A 629 -21.30 26.70 25.86
C ILE A 629 -21.27 28.13 25.31
N LEU A 630 -22.29 28.94 25.60
CA LEU A 630 -22.33 30.35 25.23
C LEU A 630 -21.58 31.24 26.22
N GLU A 631 -21.12 30.68 27.35
CA GLU A 631 -20.29 31.37 28.35
C GLU A 631 -18.81 31.22 27.96
N ASP A 632 -18.03 32.28 28.16
CA ASP A 632 -16.59 32.28 27.88
C ASP A 632 -15.86 31.29 28.81
N GLY A 633 -14.76 30.68 28.33
CA GLY A 633 -14.04 29.62 29.01
C GLY A 633 -14.67 28.21 28.97
N MET A 634 -15.90 28.05 28.46
CA MET A 634 -16.56 26.76 28.25
C MET A 634 -16.41 26.30 26.80
N ALA A 635 -15.83 25.13 26.60
CA ALA A 635 -15.67 24.49 25.30
C ALA A 635 -16.32 23.11 25.27
N CYS A 636 -16.50 22.54 24.08
CA CYS A 636 -17.02 21.19 23.91
C CYS A 636 -16.10 20.31 23.07
N ASP A 637 -16.16 19.01 23.34
CA ASP A 637 -15.45 18.01 22.56
C ASP A 637 -16.35 16.80 22.30
N VAL A 638 -16.35 16.31 21.05
CA VAL A 638 -17.14 15.15 20.62
C VAL A 638 -16.19 14.04 20.16
N ILE A 639 -15.83 13.17 21.09
CA ILE A 639 -14.87 12.09 20.89
C ILE A 639 -15.56 10.93 20.16
N LYS A 640 -15.10 10.63 18.95
CA LYS A 640 -15.61 9.52 18.14
C LYS A 640 -14.94 8.21 18.57
N VAL A 641 -15.70 7.32 19.21
CA VAL A 641 -15.19 6.00 19.65
C VAL A 641 -15.49 4.87 18.65
N ARG A 642 -16.21 5.18 17.55
CA ARG A 642 -16.47 4.24 16.45
C ARG A 642 -15.15 3.85 15.76
N GLY A 643 -14.94 2.57 15.50
CA GLY A 643 -13.79 2.08 14.72
C GLY A 643 -12.52 1.80 15.55
N MET A 644 -12.44 2.29 16.79
CA MET A 644 -11.31 1.99 17.69
C MET A 644 -11.26 0.50 18.12
N VAL A 645 -12.39 -0.21 18.04
CA VAL A 645 -12.50 -1.63 18.40
C VAL A 645 -13.26 -2.39 17.31
N ARG A 646 -12.65 -3.47 16.77
CA ARG A 646 -13.22 -4.26 15.66
C ARG A 646 -14.46 -5.08 16.04
N ASN A 647 -14.51 -5.63 17.25
CA ASN A 647 -15.62 -6.49 17.70
C ASN A 647 -16.64 -5.68 18.51
N LYS A 648 -17.93 -5.78 18.15
CA LYS A 648 -19.07 -5.12 18.79
C LYS A 648 -19.17 -5.42 20.28
N ASP A 649 -18.98 -6.67 20.71
CA ASP A 649 -19.10 -7.03 22.13
C ASP A 649 -18.01 -6.38 22.98
N ARG A 650 -16.80 -6.33 22.44
CA ARG A 650 -15.66 -5.68 23.09
C ARG A 650 -15.87 -4.17 23.15
N PHE A 651 -16.43 -3.58 22.09
CA PHE A 651 -16.79 -2.17 22.05
C PHE A 651 -17.82 -1.83 23.13
N VAL A 652 -18.91 -2.60 23.24
CA VAL A 652 -19.95 -2.38 24.27
C VAL A 652 -19.37 -2.52 25.67
N LYS A 653 -18.54 -3.55 25.93
CA LYS A 653 -17.89 -3.75 27.24
C LYS A 653 -16.93 -2.62 27.60
N ARG A 654 -16.13 -2.11 26.65
CA ARG A 654 -15.22 -0.98 26.89
C ARG A 654 -15.95 0.35 27.04
N ARG A 655 -17.03 0.57 26.29
CA ARG A 655 -17.91 1.73 26.48
C ARG A 655 -18.57 1.70 27.86
N GLN A 656 -19.13 0.55 28.26
CA GLN A 656 -19.73 0.37 29.59
C GLN A 656 -18.72 0.59 30.72
N ARG A 657 -17.45 0.26 30.49
CA ARG A 657 -16.36 0.53 31.44
C ARG A 657 -16.13 2.03 31.69
N ILE A 658 -16.36 2.90 30.69
CA ILE A 658 -16.27 4.36 30.86
C ILE A 658 -17.39 4.85 31.80
N LEU A 659 -18.61 4.31 31.65
CA LEU A 659 -19.70 4.62 32.59
C LEU A 659 -19.38 4.09 34.00
N GLY A 660 -18.86 2.86 34.07
CA GLY A 660 -18.62 2.14 35.31
C GLY A 660 -19.91 1.59 35.94
N PRO A 661 -19.79 0.85 37.05
CA PRO A 661 -20.97 0.36 37.78
C PRO A 661 -21.75 1.56 38.33
N ASN A 662 -23.06 1.60 38.07
CA ASN A 662 -23.98 2.67 38.47
C ASN A 662 -23.52 4.10 38.08
N GLY A 663 -22.72 4.24 37.02
CA GLY A 663 -22.21 5.55 36.59
C GLY A 663 -21.10 6.14 37.47
N SER A 664 -20.56 5.39 38.44
CA SER A 664 -19.57 5.87 39.42
C SER A 664 -18.27 6.38 38.77
N THR A 665 -17.78 5.68 37.73
CA THR A 665 -16.54 6.05 37.02
C THR A 665 -16.75 7.35 36.24
N LEU A 666 -17.89 7.48 35.55
CA LEU A 666 -18.26 8.70 34.84
C LEU A 666 -18.36 9.87 35.81
N LYS A 667 -19.07 9.69 36.94
CA LYS A 667 -19.29 10.76 37.90
C LYS A 667 -18.00 11.20 38.60
N ALA A 668 -17.11 10.26 38.92
CA ALA A 668 -15.79 10.58 39.44
C ALA A 668 -14.97 11.41 38.44
N LEU A 669 -15.03 11.05 37.15
CA LEU A 669 -14.33 11.79 36.10
C LEU A 669 -14.88 13.21 35.93
N GLU A 670 -16.21 13.38 35.94
CA GLU A 670 -16.88 14.69 35.91
C GLU A 670 -16.44 15.59 37.08
N LEU A 671 -16.41 15.05 38.31
CA LEU A 671 -16.03 15.82 39.51
C LEU A 671 -14.55 16.22 39.53
N LEU A 672 -13.67 15.30 39.08
CA LEU A 672 -12.23 15.56 39.07
C LEU A 672 -11.84 16.59 38.02
N THR A 673 -12.45 16.49 36.83
CA THR A 673 -12.13 17.35 35.68
C THR A 673 -13.02 18.59 35.59
N GLN A 674 -14.05 18.71 36.45
CA GLN A 674 -15.08 19.76 36.38
C GLN A 674 -15.77 19.83 35.00
N THR A 675 -15.94 18.69 34.36
CA THR A 675 -16.59 18.55 33.05
C THR A 675 -17.97 17.90 33.18
N TYR A 676 -18.79 18.09 32.15
CA TYR A 676 -19.98 17.29 31.91
C TYR A 676 -19.70 16.27 30.81
N ILE A 677 -19.96 14.98 31.07
CA ILE A 677 -19.62 13.89 30.15
C ILE A 677 -20.87 13.07 29.84
N LEU A 678 -21.23 12.97 28.56
CA LEU A 678 -22.32 12.15 28.08
C LEU A 678 -21.80 11.08 27.12
N VAL A 679 -21.92 9.82 27.54
CA VAL A 679 -21.55 8.65 26.73
C VAL A 679 -22.79 8.11 26.03
N GLN A 680 -22.92 8.32 24.72
CA GLN A 680 -24.07 7.84 23.96
C GLN A 680 -23.67 7.25 22.60
N GLY A 681 -24.18 6.05 22.33
CA GLY A 681 -24.00 5.38 21.05
C GLY A 681 -22.52 5.14 20.75
N ASN A 682 -22.03 5.84 19.73
CA ASN A 682 -20.67 5.71 19.19
C ASN A 682 -19.78 6.94 19.45
N THR A 683 -20.24 7.87 20.30
CA THR A 683 -19.54 9.10 20.63
C THR A 683 -19.59 9.35 22.14
N VAL A 684 -18.59 10.07 22.64
CA VAL A 684 -18.59 10.63 23.99
C VAL A 684 -18.53 12.14 23.85
N SER A 685 -19.57 12.83 24.32
CA SER A 685 -19.65 14.29 24.32
C SER A 685 -19.18 14.81 25.66
N VAL A 686 -18.30 15.81 25.65
CA VAL A 686 -17.70 16.41 26.85
C VAL A 686 -17.86 17.93 26.77
N MET A 687 -18.16 18.58 27.90
CA MET A 687 -18.17 20.04 28.02
C MET A 687 -17.36 20.48 29.24
N GLY A 688 -16.54 21.52 29.10
CA GLY A 688 -15.72 22.08 30.17
C GLY A 688 -14.58 22.94 29.65
N SER A 689 -13.60 23.24 30.51
CA SER A 689 -12.42 24.02 30.12
C SER A 689 -11.49 23.26 29.18
N TYR A 690 -10.71 23.96 28.36
CA TYR A 690 -9.78 23.34 27.39
C TYR A 690 -8.81 22.32 28.01
N LYS A 691 -8.25 22.63 29.20
CA LYS A 691 -7.35 21.72 29.92
C LYS A 691 -8.06 20.42 30.30
N SER A 692 -9.28 20.54 30.84
CA SER A 692 -10.08 19.39 31.26
C SER A 692 -10.56 18.53 30.09
N LEU A 693 -10.88 19.13 28.94
CA LEU A 693 -11.24 18.40 27.71
C LEU A 693 -10.10 17.52 27.23
N LYS A 694 -8.86 18.03 27.24
CA LYS A 694 -7.66 17.27 26.85
C LYS A 694 -7.43 16.06 27.77
N GLU A 695 -7.66 16.24 29.07
CA GLU A 695 -7.56 15.15 30.04
C GLU A 695 -8.63 14.07 29.78
N VAL A 696 -9.91 14.45 29.66
CA VAL A 696 -11.00 13.50 29.42
C VAL A 696 -10.83 12.77 28.08
N ARG A 697 -10.40 13.47 27.03
CA ARG A 697 -10.09 12.86 25.72
C ARG A 697 -9.07 11.73 25.86
N ARG A 698 -7.96 11.99 26.55
CA ARG A 698 -6.93 10.98 26.82
C ARG A 698 -7.51 9.78 27.56
N VAL A 699 -8.32 9.99 28.61
CA VAL A 699 -8.94 8.90 29.37
C VAL A 699 -9.86 8.03 28.50
N VAL A 700 -10.65 8.64 27.62
CA VAL A 700 -11.59 7.92 26.74
C VAL A 700 -10.83 7.10 25.68
N GLU A 701 -9.82 7.69 25.04
CA GLU A 701 -9.00 7.03 24.02
C GLU A 701 -8.20 5.86 24.63
N ASP A 702 -7.58 6.06 25.80
CA ASP A 702 -6.84 5.03 26.52
C ASP A 702 -7.76 3.89 27.00
N CYS A 703 -8.99 4.22 27.44
CA CYS A 703 -10.00 3.23 27.79
C CYS A 703 -10.39 2.35 26.58
N MET A 704 -10.53 2.96 25.41
CA MET A 704 -10.74 2.23 24.16
C MET A 704 -9.51 1.42 23.74
N ALA A 705 -8.30 1.84 24.10
CA ALA A 705 -7.03 1.13 23.92
C ALA A 705 -6.74 0.03 24.97
N ASN A 706 -7.75 -0.39 25.73
CA ASN A 706 -7.70 -1.46 26.75
C ASN A 706 -7.07 -1.08 28.10
N ILE A 707 -6.81 0.19 28.37
CA ILE A 707 -6.43 0.65 29.71
C ILE A 707 -7.71 0.82 30.53
N HIS A 708 -7.68 0.62 31.85
CA HIS A 708 -8.87 0.80 32.69
C HIS A 708 -8.95 2.28 33.13
N PRO A 709 -10.11 2.98 33.02
CA PRO A 709 -10.21 4.40 33.32
C PRO A 709 -9.89 4.75 34.79
N ILE A 710 -10.10 3.79 35.71
CA ILE A 710 -9.69 3.89 37.13
C ILE A 710 -8.21 4.30 37.28
N TYR A 711 -7.32 3.87 36.36
CA TYR A 711 -5.91 4.24 36.45
C TYR A 711 -5.71 5.75 36.25
N HIS A 712 -6.39 6.34 35.27
CA HIS A 712 -6.36 7.78 35.05
C HIS A 712 -7.13 8.55 36.13
N ILE A 713 -8.20 7.98 36.70
CA ILE A 713 -8.88 8.59 37.86
C ILE A 713 -7.91 8.71 39.04
N LYS A 714 -7.15 7.65 39.35
CA LYS A 714 -6.13 7.69 40.40
C LYS A 714 -5.02 8.70 40.07
N GLU A 715 -4.57 8.73 38.82
CA GLU A 715 -3.59 9.70 38.33
C GLU A 715 -4.10 11.14 38.54
N LEU A 716 -5.34 11.44 38.17
CA LEU A 716 -5.97 12.76 38.33
C LEU A 716 -6.16 13.15 39.79
N MET A 717 -6.53 12.19 40.65
CA MET A 717 -6.61 12.44 42.10
C MET A 717 -5.26 12.86 42.66
N ILE A 718 -4.18 12.15 42.31
CA ILE A 718 -2.82 12.46 42.77
C ILE A 718 -2.36 13.81 42.22
N LYS A 719 -2.57 14.08 40.92
CA LYS A 719 -2.23 15.37 40.31
C LYS A 719 -2.96 16.54 40.98
N ARG A 720 -4.22 16.35 41.36
CA ARG A 720 -5.02 17.39 42.01
C ARG A 720 -4.55 17.67 43.43
N GLU A 721 -4.08 16.66 44.17
CA GLU A 721 -3.46 16.87 45.49
C GLU A 721 -2.09 17.54 45.35
N LEU A 722 -1.21 17.04 44.47
CA LEU A 722 0.11 17.63 44.21
C LEU A 722 0.03 19.08 43.71
N ALA A 723 -1.01 19.43 42.94
CA ALA A 723 -1.21 20.80 42.46
C ALA A 723 -1.56 21.81 43.57
N LYS A 724 -2.03 21.35 44.73
CA LYS A 724 -2.30 22.22 45.88
C LYS A 724 -1.00 22.68 46.55
N ASP A 725 0.03 21.85 46.52
CA ASP A 725 1.31 22.14 47.14
C ASP A 725 2.10 23.14 46.29
N PRO A 726 2.38 24.36 46.79
CA PRO A 726 3.03 25.42 46.00
C PRO A 726 4.48 25.10 45.63
N GLU A 727 5.20 24.33 46.44
CA GLU A 727 6.61 23.97 46.23
C GLU A 727 6.80 23.01 45.04
N LEU A 728 5.85 22.10 44.84
CA LEU A 728 5.94 21.05 43.81
C LEU A 728 5.40 21.48 42.44
N LYS A 729 4.85 22.70 42.29
CA LYS A 729 4.20 23.16 41.04
C LYS A 729 5.10 23.17 39.81
N ASN A 730 6.40 23.41 40.00
CA ASN A 730 7.37 23.54 38.90
C ASN A 730 8.19 22.26 38.67
N GLU A 731 7.98 21.21 39.46
CA GLU A 731 8.70 19.94 39.35
C GLU A 731 7.92 18.91 38.49
N ASN A 732 8.64 17.99 37.86
CA ASN A 732 8.01 16.89 37.14
C ASN A 732 7.41 15.87 38.14
N TRP A 733 6.09 15.66 38.06
CA TRP A 733 5.34 14.75 38.94
C TRP A 733 5.43 13.26 38.58
N ASP A 734 6.11 12.87 37.50
CA ASP A 734 6.17 11.46 37.04
C ASP A 734 6.56 10.47 38.15
N ARG A 735 7.44 10.89 39.09
CA ARG A 735 7.83 10.08 40.25
C ARG A 735 6.67 9.70 41.17
N PHE A 736 5.67 10.56 41.29
CA PHE A 736 4.50 10.37 42.15
C PHE A 736 3.33 9.72 41.41
N LEU A 737 3.37 9.70 40.07
CA LEU A 737 2.31 9.11 39.26
C LEU A 737 2.43 7.57 39.25
N PRO A 738 1.31 6.84 39.42
CA PRO A 738 1.35 5.39 39.47
C PRO A 738 1.56 4.79 38.08
N HIS A 739 2.76 4.26 37.84
CA HIS A 739 3.08 3.54 36.60
C HIS A 739 2.56 2.10 36.64
N PHE A 740 1.37 1.89 36.06
CA PHE A 740 0.83 0.54 35.90
C PHE A 740 1.50 -0.18 34.72
N LYS A 741 2.58 -0.90 34.99
CA LYS A 741 3.23 -1.77 34.00
C LYS A 741 2.22 -2.83 33.54
N LYS A 742 2.06 -2.99 32.22
CA LYS A 742 1.39 -4.17 31.66
C LYS A 742 2.13 -5.40 32.19
N ARG A 743 1.51 -6.20 33.07
CA ARG A 743 1.97 -7.57 33.37
C ARG A 743 1.69 -8.45 32.14
N ASN A 744 2.34 -8.15 31.03
CA ASN A 744 2.59 -9.17 30.06
C ASN A 744 3.58 -10.09 30.75
N LEU A 745 3.16 -11.31 31.13
CA LEU A 745 4.09 -12.39 31.45
C LEU A 745 4.91 -12.66 30.17
N SER A 746 5.92 -11.83 29.96
CA SER A 746 6.82 -11.87 28.82
C SER A 746 7.79 -13.01 29.06
N LYS A 747 7.32 -14.21 28.77
CA LYS A 747 8.04 -15.43 28.41
C LYS A 747 7.05 -16.58 28.56
N ARG A 748 6.12 -16.69 27.62
CA ARG A 748 5.65 -18.04 27.28
C ARG A 748 6.90 -18.73 26.75
N HIS A 749 7.49 -19.65 27.51
CA HIS A 749 8.41 -20.65 26.95
C HIS A 749 7.79 -21.13 25.64
N LYS A 750 8.57 -21.19 24.55
CA LYS A 750 8.10 -21.80 23.30
C LYS A 750 7.37 -23.09 23.71
N PRO A 751 6.06 -23.25 23.40
CA PRO A 751 5.37 -24.49 23.75
C PRO A 751 6.16 -25.63 23.08
N PHE A 752 6.52 -26.65 23.84
CA PHE A 752 7.32 -27.79 23.36
C PHE A 752 6.71 -28.45 22.12
N ASN A 753 5.38 -28.34 21.97
CA ASN A 753 4.67 -28.67 20.74
C ASN A 753 4.18 -27.40 20.04
N VAL A 754 4.96 -26.94 19.05
CA VAL A 754 4.45 -26.08 17.98
C VAL A 754 3.65 -26.99 17.05
N THR A 755 2.33 -27.02 17.19
CA THR A 755 1.48 -27.54 16.11
C THR A 755 1.60 -26.56 14.95
N ASP A 756 2.52 -26.85 14.04
CA ASP A 756 2.74 -26.11 12.81
C ASP A 756 1.41 -25.98 12.06
N LYS A 757 0.85 -24.76 12.03
CA LYS A 757 -0.42 -24.50 11.33
C LYS A 757 -0.29 -24.69 9.81
N SER A 758 0.93 -24.76 9.30
CA SER A 758 1.27 -25.14 7.93
C SER A 758 0.79 -26.56 7.56
N LYS A 759 0.55 -27.45 8.53
CA LYS A 759 0.08 -28.82 8.26
C LYS A 759 -1.42 -28.95 8.03
N ARG A 760 -2.24 -27.95 8.38
CA ARG A 760 -3.69 -27.99 8.13
C ARG A 760 -4.01 -27.24 6.85
N VAL A 761 -3.72 -27.89 5.73
CA VAL A 761 -4.13 -27.42 4.40
C VAL A 761 -5.66 -27.41 4.36
N TYR A 762 -6.25 -26.24 4.08
CA TYR A 762 -7.69 -26.12 3.96
C TYR A 762 -8.15 -26.90 2.72
N THR A 763 -8.91 -27.97 2.93
CA THR A 763 -9.67 -28.65 1.88
C THR A 763 -11.10 -28.11 1.87
N PRO A 764 -11.65 -27.72 0.71
CA PRO A 764 -13.05 -27.32 0.60
C PRO A 764 -14.02 -28.51 0.71
N PHE A 765 -13.51 -29.74 0.63
CA PHE A 765 -14.29 -30.97 0.77
C PHE A 765 -14.26 -31.45 2.22
N PRO A 766 -15.43 -31.67 2.87
CA PRO A 766 -15.47 -32.31 4.17
C PRO A 766 -14.98 -33.76 4.07
N PRO A 767 -14.35 -34.32 5.12
CA PRO A 767 -14.06 -35.74 5.16
C PRO A 767 -15.37 -36.56 5.14
N PRO A 768 -15.34 -37.81 4.66
CA PRO A 768 -16.49 -38.70 4.74
C PRO A 768 -16.94 -38.86 6.20
N GLN A 769 -18.25 -38.99 6.41
CA GLN A 769 -18.79 -39.26 7.75
C GLN A 769 -18.47 -40.70 8.16
N GLU A 770 -18.15 -40.91 9.43
CA GLU A 770 -18.01 -42.26 9.98
C GLU A 770 -19.35 -43.00 9.82
N LYS A 771 -19.32 -44.14 9.14
CA LYS A 771 -20.52 -44.94 8.87
C LYS A 771 -21.14 -45.41 10.18
N SER A 772 -22.47 -45.34 10.29
CA SER A 772 -23.13 -45.80 11.50
C SER A 772 -23.03 -47.32 11.65
N LYS A 773 -23.24 -47.84 12.86
CA LYS A 773 -23.32 -49.29 13.08
C LYS A 773 -24.38 -49.96 12.20
N VAL A 774 -25.45 -49.22 11.85
CA VAL A 774 -26.50 -49.70 10.95
C VAL A 774 -25.97 -49.80 9.52
N ASP A 775 -25.26 -48.79 9.04
CA ASP A 775 -24.66 -48.79 7.71
C ASP A 775 -23.61 -49.91 7.55
N LEU A 776 -22.76 -50.11 8.57
CA LEU A 776 -21.79 -51.21 8.61
C LEU A 776 -22.49 -52.58 8.59
N GLN A 777 -23.64 -52.71 9.26
CA GLN A 777 -24.43 -53.94 9.26
C GLN A 777 -25.15 -54.17 7.93
N ILE A 778 -25.59 -53.10 7.25
CA ILE A 778 -26.19 -53.18 5.92
C ILE A 778 -25.13 -53.58 4.88
N GLU A 779 -23.92 -53.00 4.94
CA GLU A 779 -22.80 -53.34 4.06
C GLU A 779 -22.30 -54.78 4.24
N SER A 780 -22.25 -55.27 5.48
CA SER A 780 -21.86 -56.66 5.77
C SER A 780 -22.97 -57.69 5.49
N GLY A 781 -24.19 -57.24 5.15
CA GLY A 781 -25.35 -58.10 4.96
C GLY A 781 -25.95 -58.66 6.26
N GLU A 782 -25.31 -58.42 7.42
CA GLU A 782 -25.76 -58.85 8.72
C GLU A 782 -27.09 -58.21 9.13
N TYR A 783 -27.37 -57.00 8.64
CA TYR A 783 -28.63 -56.31 8.93
C TYR A 783 -29.85 -57.07 8.40
N PHE A 784 -29.70 -57.76 7.26
CA PHE A 784 -30.80 -58.47 6.59
C PHE A 784 -31.03 -59.89 7.13
N LEU A 785 -30.08 -60.45 7.89
CA LEU A 785 -30.21 -61.79 8.47
C LEU A 785 -31.06 -61.77 9.73
N ASN A 786 -32.07 -62.64 9.79
CA ASN A 786 -32.86 -62.86 10.99
C ASN A 786 -31.98 -63.47 12.12
N ASN A 787 -32.32 -63.21 13.38
CA ASN A 787 -31.55 -63.68 14.55
C ASN A 787 -31.35 -65.21 14.55
N ALA A 788 -32.33 -65.98 14.08
CA ALA A 788 -32.20 -67.43 13.93
C ALA A 788 -31.14 -67.84 12.89
N ALA A 789 -31.00 -67.09 11.80
CA ALA A 789 -29.98 -67.32 10.78
C ALA A 789 -28.58 -66.92 11.28
N LYS A 790 -28.48 -65.83 12.05
CA LYS A 790 -27.23 -65.41 12.71
C LYS A 790 -26.71 -66.47 13.69
N GLU A 791 -27.59 -67.05 14.50
CA GLU A 791 -27.21 -68.11 15.45
C GLU A 791 -26.80 -69.40 14.73
N ARG A 792 -27.44 -69.74 13.61
CA ARG A 792 -27.02 -70.88 12.78
C ARG A 792 -25.62 -70.68 12.22
N ALA A 793 -25.33 -69.52 11.62
CA ALA A 793 -24.01 -69.20 11.09
C ALA A 793 -22.92 -69.14 12.18
N LYS A 794 -23.24 -68.67 13.39
CA LYS A 794 -22.32 -68.73 14.54
C LYS A 794 -22.06 -70.16 15.00
N LYS A 795 -23.09 -71.01 15.00
CA LYS A 795 -22.96 -72.42 15.38
C LYS A 795 -22.09 -73.18 14.37
N GLU A 796 -22.32 -72.97 13.09
CA GLU A 796 -21.52 -73.54 12.00
C GLU A 796 -20.04 -73.12 12.11
N LYS A 797 -19.76 -71.82 12.28
CA LYS A 797 -18.39 -71.33 12.54
C LYS A 797 -17.75 -71.95 13.78
N ARG A 798 -18.52 -72.21 14.84
CA ARG A 798 -18.00 -72.89 16.05
C ARG A 798 -17.73 -74.37 15.81
N GLU A 799 -18.60 -75.06 15.09
CA GLU A 799 -18.42 -76.47 14.73
C GLU A 799 -17.19 -76.65 13.83
N ASP A 800 -16.96 -75.75 12.88
CA ASP A 800 -15.77 -75.78 12.01
C ASP A 800 -14.49 -75.46 12.79
N ALA A 801 -14.49 -74.44 13.65
CA ALA A 801 -13.35 -74.16 14.53
C ALA A 801 -13.08 -75.30 15.53
N MET A 802 -14.11 -76.06 15.92
CA MET A 802 -13.95 -77.23 16.78
C MET A 802 -13.34 -78.40 16.01
N LYS A 803 -13.74 -78.63 14.76
CA LYS A 803 -13.13 -79.64 13.87
C LYS A 803 -11.65 -79.33 13.64
N GLU A 804 -11.31 -78.08 13.32
CA GLU A 804 -9.90 -77.67 13.15
C GLU A 804 -9.07 -77.92 14.41
N ASN A 805 -9.60 -77.59 15.59
CA ASN A 805 -8.91 -77.85 16.86
C ASN A 805 -8.76 -79.34 17.16
N ILE A 806 -9.73 -80.18 16.78
CA ILE A 806 -9.65 -81.64 16.93
C ILE A 806 -8.57 -82.20 16.00
N GLU A 807 -8.52 -81.75 14.74
CA GLU A 807 -7.46 -82.13 13.79
C GLU A 807 -6.08 -81.69 14.27
N GLU A 808 -5.95 -80.46 14.78
CA GLU A 808 -4.69 -79.96 15.30
C GLU A 808 -4.22 -80.76 16.52
N LYS A 809 -5.15 -81.13 17.43
CA LYS A 809 -4.84 -82.00 18.57
C LYS A 809 -4.47 -83.41 18.13
N LYS A 810 -5.11 -83.94 17.09
CA LYS A 810 -4.76 -85.25 16.52
C LYS A 810 -3.36 -85.22 15.92
N ARG A 811 -3.03 -84.18 15.14
CA ARG A 811 -1.69 -83.97 14.56
C ARG A 811 -0.62 -83.85 15.64
N LYS A 812 -0.86 -83.05 16.68
CA LYS A 812 0.04 -82.94 17.85
C LYS A 812 0.22 -84.26 18.59
N ARG A 813 -0.82 -85.11 18.62
CA ARG A 813 -0.74 -86.45 19.24
C ARG A 813 0.07 -87.41 18.38
N GLU A 814 -0.10 -87.39 17.07
CA GLU A 814 0.71 -88.17 16.12
C GLU A 814 2.19 -87.76 16.17
N GLU A 815 2.48 -86.46 16.21
CA GLU A 815 3.83 -85.91 16.41
C GLU A 815 4.48 -86.39 17.73
N ALA A 816 3.68 -86.61 18.79
CA ALA A 816 4.18 -87.10 20.07
C ALA A 816 4.45 -88.62 20.11
N PHE A 817 3.90 -89.39 19.17
CA PHE A 817 4.13 -90.84 19.06
C PHE A 817 5.32 -91.20 18.15
N GLU A 818 5.86 -90.24 17.39
CA GLU A 818 7.13 -90.40 16.69
C GLU A 818 8.31 -90.14 17.65
N ALA A 819 9.22 -91.10 17.76
CA ALA A 819 10.40 -90.96 18.61
C ALA A 819 11.32 -89.83 18.08
N PRO A 820 11.78 -88.90 18.95
CA PRO A 820 12.72 -87.86 18.55
C PRO A 820 14.03 -88.49 18.07
N LYS A 821 14.60 -88.00 16.96
CA LYS A 821 15.92 -88.42 16.49
C LYS A 821 17.02 -87.81 17.36
N GLU A 822 17.88 -88.65 17.96
CA GLU A 822 19.08 -88.21 18.70
C GLU A 822 20.32 -88.31 17.80
N ASP A 823 21.06 -87.19 17.66
CA ASP A 823 22.39 -87.14 17.03
C ASP A 823 23.48 -87.01 18.12
N GLY A 824 24.51 -87.87 18.03
CA GLY A 824 25.58 -88.00 19.02
C GLY A 824 26.79 -87.06 18.84
N GLU A 825 27.56 -86.97 19.94
CA GLU A 825 28.98 -86.58 20.10
C GLU A 825 29.41 -85.11 20.39
N THR A 826 29.77 -84.91 21.67
CA THR A 826 30.98 -84.27 22.28
C THR A 826 31.58 -82.96 21.74
N LYS A 827 31.75 -81.91 22.59
CA LYS A 827 32.89 -81.64 23.53
C LYS A 827 33.00 -80.15 23.96
N LYS A 828 33.17 -79.97 25.28
CA LYS A 828 33.94 -78.95 26.06
C LYS A 828 33.69 -77.43 25.91
N LYS A 829 33.16 -76.88 27.02
CA LYS A 829 33.15 -75.46 27.42
C LYS A 829 34.56 -74.85 27.58
N LYS A 830 34.79 -73.69 26.95
CA LYS A 830 35.81 -72.69 27.36
C LYS A 830 35.13 -71.32 27.51
N LYS A 831 35.31 -70.68 28.68
CA LYS A 831 34.84 -69.33 29.04
C LYS A 831 35.40 -68.24 28.10
N LYS A 832 34.56 -67.28 27.67
CA LYS A 832 34.98 -65.86 27.57
C LYS A 832 33.79 -64.90 27.72
N ARG A 833 34.13 -63.73 28.26
CA ARG A 833 33.35 -62.68 28.94
C ARG A 833 32.22 -62.01 28.14
N LYS A 834 31.21 -61.55 28.89
CA LYS A 834 30.15 -60.58 28.53
C LYS A 834 30.71 -59.28 27.92
N SER A 835 30.08 -58.80 26.85
CA SER A 835 30.00 -57.37 26.51
C SER A 835 28.55 -56.96 26.27
N LYS A 836 28.15 -55.86 26.92
CA LYS A 836 26.87 -55.18 26.81
C LYS A 836 26.71 -54.58 25.41
N ASP A 837 25.84 -55.13 24.58
CA ASP A 837 25.26 -54.38 23.44
C ASP A 837 23.95 -54.96 22.85
N GLY A 838 23.28 -55.88 23.56
CA GLY A 838 22.00 -56.45 23.10
C GLY A 838 20.76 -55.61 23.45
N GLU A 839 20.84 -54.74 24.47
CA GLU A 839 19.66 -54.10 25.07
C GLU A 839 19.13 -52.88 24.29
N LYS A 840 19.82 -52.46 23.21
CA LYS A 840 19.43 -51.30 22.39
C LYS A 840 18.67 -51.67 21.09
N LYS A 841 18.64 -52.94 20.68
CA LYS A 841 17.89 -53.36 19.48
C LYS A 841 16.43 -53.69 19.76
N GLU A 842 16.11 -54.33 20.89
CA GLU A 842 14.72 -54.69 21.24
C GLU A 842 13.81 -53.48 21.54
N LYS A 843 14.36 -52.40 22.11
CA LYS A 843 13.58 -51.17 22.36
C LYS A 843 13.31 -50.35 21.09
N LYS A 844 14.04 -50.58 19.99
CA LYS A 844 13.87 -49.84 18.73
C LYS A 844 12.81 -50.48 17.83
N GLU A 845 12.61 -51.79 17.95
CA GLU A 845 11.61 -52.54 17.18
C GLU A 845 10.21 -52.46 17.79
N LYS A 846 10.11 -52.48 19.13
CA LYS A 846 8.84 -52.23 19.85
C LYS A 846 8.29 -50.81 19.68
N LYS A 847 9.13 -49.84 19.32
CA LYS A 847 8.72 -48.44 19.09
C LYS A 847 8.28 -48.18 17.65
N ARG A 848 8.69 -49.01 16.69
CA ARG A 848 8.26 -48.95 15.28
C ARG A 848 6.89 -49.59 15.06
N ARG A 849 6.59 -50.72 15.73
CA ARG A 849 5.25 -51.34 15.62
C ARG A 849 4.13 -50.51 16.25
N LYS A 850 4.44 -49.67 17.25
CA LYS A 850 3.43 -48.82 17.90
C LYS A 850 3.10 -47.53 17.13
N SER A 851 3.84 -47.22 16.06
CA SER A 851 3.57 -46.06 15.20
C SER A 851 2.82 -46.42 13.91
N GLU A 852 2.80 -47.68 13.49
CA GLU A 852 2.06 -48.13 12.30
C GLU A 852 0.56 -48.39 12.60
N ASP A 853 0.19 -48.73 13.83
CA ASP A 853 -1.22 -48.96 14.23
C ASP A 853 -2.06 -47.68 14.48
N VAL A 854 -1.48 -46.48 14.31
CA VAL A 854 -2.21 -45.20 14.50
C VAL A 854 -2.43 -44.45 13.18
N GLU A 855 -1.90 -44.95 12.05
CA GLU A 855 -2.10 -44.35 10.71
C GLU A 855 -3.13 -45.08 9.84
N MET A 856 -3.85 -46.08 10.36
CA MET A 856 -4.99 -46.74 9.69
C MET A 856 -6.32 -46.58 10.44
N GLY A 857 -6.54 -45.42 11.05
CA GLY A 857 -7.79 -45.09 11.73
C GLY A 857 -8.09 -43.60 11.63
N ASP A 858 -8.40 -43.14 10.43
CA ASP A 858 -9.30 -42.01 10.12
C ASP A 858 -10.02 -42.32 8.80
#